data_AF-A0A6M1ZW57-F1
#
_entry.id   AF-A0A6M1ZW57-F1
#
_cell.length_a   1.000
_cell.length_b   1.000
_cell.length_c   1.000
_cell.angle_alpha   90.00
_cell.angle_beta   90.00
_cell.angle_gamma   90.00
#
_symmetry.space_group_name_H-M   'P 1'
#
loop_
_entity.id
_entity.type
_entity.pdbx_description
1 polymer ?
#
loop_
_entity_poly.entity_id
_entity_poly.type
_entity_poly.pdbx_seq_one_letter_code
_entity_poly.pdbx_strand_id
1 'polypeptide(L)'
;MARKIKFQDLLPTKFHLESDELNSDVFSQYVRNGKAELAKKGTLPEKICTEEYDELSKQLDLSTVQAGCSVRNVLFTRRLANVLVDDEGKLDMEALKESIRHIQENFYSLGNDRQYDSKRHEHVLTILERILNNKDLRRKIKNLDKPYSNKFADQIIRDTLQLSPKTVITEAHTKRAVLSSLLCYLRQSVGSCFATAPAVIIHDEQPEQFVNDVSELLSTGRLKRTFGGEEFAAPLSFSWGAGDLRRQIPFSKDVEEATPIWHSPGLINALLAVEILSKEIPLPQRREQLKDLIFKAVEFGEYVGDRFHISVEELIELILMQHHELTTDDINEYLNRPHEMIHGGLMVHVVKTGLGKGGIGQRCAQFLQDIKIAGNAFKALADNALLKSWEFTLATFTETKANFSTWNLYTSLGLRPDDKGGIGECILNTIKQKLENENRKVEEFQVQYEQVYAQVKYLEGRLRRASEDEARWLKSEYQSRVNEFHTIEEIRGKASYRAQSFANLYDVMIDKYLKLFPQYFQEVYDADMHHITTGPYDDSPAGFQLIYKYGRAITSAWTPVKNLHDFVEVLTSFFNSTEHEFVTDPTFQGFENDIMQIITSIVGMVKTEEFLEKAIYRMAAAKNAPVPKKPLEHLDKVEKKPWAYTSGGSLDTLLSCYFKREERPTHQDRWMENQTELLVFAIDVMKEISPKISEKYVVNPKRNMLMVSPTHAFNLKPGFTRFKEGWQNKDYTYIWCRDQLIAPMKTFIDRISIDGSMVDFLLERLMEKIPKSFHHFFRKAFTYPPKRMSSVDFREYVIKTIAYDNNLTPVEKYYLSPDIVDSMLYELLPLFQSYQLKDRVTEIFKAIPEVDDQMHQTIMECFEQVNDHVHYQDVVSAKALRGLCKSLITMTIEKTSNTHDWTKIIHTTMQKLGYSMPEPVIFADTNWVTEMFGFVVNPGSGEFEMWRLDDTGTVGAPMSIWRHWLDGSRRDPKWGIYPQPHEYKL
;
A
#
# COMPACT_ATOMS: atom_id res chain seq x y z
N MET A 1 -14.86 38.35 -30.49
CA MET A 1 -14.35 37.58 -31.64
C MET A 1 -12.99 37.03 -31.25
N ALA A 2 -12.90 35.74 -30.92
CA ALA A 2 -11.62 35.07 -30.76
C ALA A 2 -10.94 35.03 -32.14
N ARG A 3 -9.65 35.38 -32.22
CA ARG A 3 -8.86 35.12 -33.43
C ARG A 3 -8.83 33.60 -33.61
N LYS A 4 -9.39 33.07 -34.70
CA LYS A 4 -9.09 31.70 -35.11
C LYS A 4 -7.58 31.57 -35.18
N ILE A 5 -7.03 30.62 -34.44
CA ILE A 5 -5.59 30.34 -34.44
C ILE A 5 -5.25 29.91 -35.87
N LYS A 6 -4.24 30.53 -36.47
CA LYS A 6 -3.78 30.04 -37.78
C LYS A 6 -3.04 28.73 -37.53
N PHE A 7 -3.33 27.70 -38.30
CA PHE A 7 -2.68 26.40 -38.17
C PHE A 7 -1.14 26.48 -38.19
N GLN A 8 -0.57 27.44 -38.93
CA GLN A 8 0.87 27.72 -38.95
C GLN A 8 1.46 28.10 -37.59
N ASP A 9 0.66 28.65 -36.68
CA ASP A 9 1.08 29.03 -35.33
C ASP A 9 1.03 27.83 -34.34
N LEU A 10 0.48 26.68 -34.77
CA LEU A 10 0.33 25.45 -33.95
C LEU A 10 1.43 24.42 -34.21
N LEU A 11 2.11 24.49 -35.36
CA LEU A 11 3.06 23.48 -35.78
C LEU A 11 4.49 23.85 -35.36
N PRO A 12 5.26 22.91 -34.80
CA PRO A 12 6.69 23.12 -34.63
C PRO A 12 7.37 23.29 -36.00
N THR A 13 8.46 24.05 -36.05
CA THR A 13 9.13 24.44 -37.31
C THR A 13 9.46 23.22 -38.19
N LYS A 14 9.91 22.12 -37.58
CA LYS A 14 10.01 20.76 -38.11
C LYS A 14 10.00 19.78 -36.94
N PHE A 15 9.46 18.59 -37.12
CA PHE A 15 9.43 17.55 -36.07
C PHE A 15 9.56 16.14 -36.64
N HIS A 16 9.95 15.17 -35.81
CA HIS A 16 9.97 13.75 -36.17
C HIS A 16 8.63 13.09 -35.81
N LEU A 17 8.05 12.30 -36.72
CA LEU A 17 6.74 11.69 -36.47
C LEU A 17 6.75 10.70 -35.29
N GLU A 18 7.90 10.09 -35.03
CA GLU A 18 8.14 9.15 -33.93
C GLU A 18 8.39 9.85 -32.59
N SER A 19 8.56 11.18 -32.58
CA SER A 19 8.58 11.94 -31.34
C SER A 19 7.14 12.25 -30.89
N ASP A 20 6.91 12.23 -29.59
CA ASP A 20 5.62 12.62 -29.01
C ASP A 20 5.38 14.15 -29.07
N GLU A 21 6.29 14.91 -29.73
CA GLU A 21 6.33 16.37 -29.80
C GLU A 21 5.09 16.95 -30.48
N LEU A 22 4.66 16.39 -31.62
CA LEU A 22 3.49 16.94 -32.34
C LEU A 22 2.24 16.92 -31.46
N ASN A 23 1.91 15.78 -30.85
CA ASN A 23 0.73 15.69 -30.00
C ASN A 23 0.86 16.57 -28.77
N SER A 24 2.03 16.55 -28.12
CA SER A 24 2.32 17.36 -26.95
C SER A 24 2.16 18.86 -27.24
N ASP A 25 2.77 19.37 -28.31
CA ASP A 25 2.79 20.79 -28.65
C ASP A 25 1.40 21.29 -29.08
N VAL A 26 0.73 20.55 -29.96
CA VAL A 26 -0.64 20.84 -30.39
C VAL A 26 -1.55 20.90 -29.16
N PHE A 27 -1.53 19.87 -28.32
CA PHE A 27 -2.33 19.82 -27.09
C PHE A 27 -2.04 21.00 -26.18
N SER A 28 -0.76 21.27 -25.88
CA SER A 28 -0.33 22.34 -24.99
C SER A 28 -0.80 23.72 -25.44
N GLN A 29 -0.77 23.96 -26.75
CA GLN A 29 -1.18 25.22 -27.32
C GLN A 29 -2.70 25.42 -27.16
N TYR A 30 -3.50 24.36 -27.38
CA TYR A 30 -4.94 24.41 -27.11
C TYR A 30 -5.25 24.56 -25.61
N VAL A 31 -4.48 23.93 -24.70
CA VAL A 31 -4.61 24.14 -23.24
C VAL A 31 -4.39 25.61 -22.89
N ARG A 32 -3.31 26.23 -23.40
CA ARG A 32 -3.00 27.64 -23.10
C ARG A 32 -4.11 28.58 -23.58
N ASN A 33 -4.65 28.34 -24.77
CA ASN A 33 -5.70 29.15 -25.34
C ASN A 33 -7.03 28.97 -24.59
N GLY A 34 -7.43 27.72 -24.32
CA GLY A 34 -8.62 27.41 -23.53
C GLY A 34 -8.55 28.01 -22.12
N LYS A 35 -7.39 27.93 -21.47
CA LYS A 35 -7.15 28.56 -20.16
C LYS A 35 -7.30 30.08 -20.19
N ALA A 36 -6.81 30.74 -21.24
CA ALA A 36 -6.97 32.19 -21.42
C ALA A 36 -8.43 32.62 -21.66
N GLU A 37 -9.23 31.77 -22.30
CA GLU A 37 -10.66 32.01 -22.49
C GLU A 37 -11.46 31.78 -21.20
N LEU A 38 -11.21 30.65 -20.53
CA LEU A 38 -11.83 30.31 -19.24
C LEU A 38 -11.50 31.33 -18.16
N ALA A 39 -10.27 31.86 -18.12
CA ALA A 39 -9.89 32.91 -17.17
C ALA A 39 -10.78 34.16 -17.30
N LYS A 40 -11.22 34.51 -18.52
CA LYS A 40 -12.05 35.69 -18.80
C LYS A 40 -13.53 35.50 -18.49
N LYS A 41 -14.07 34.29 -18.69
CA LYS A 41 -15.53 34.07 -18.70
C LYS A 41 -16.04 32.81 -17.98
N GLY A 42 -15.16 31.86 -17.64
CA GLY A 42 -15.57 30.57 -17.10
C GLY A 42 -16.03 30.65 -15.64
N THR A 43 -17.02 29.85 -15.29
CA THR A 43 -17.45 29.67 -13.90
C THR A 43 -16.38 28.91 -13.12
N LEU A 44 -16.45 28.93 -11.78
CA LEU A 44 -15.49 28.18 -10.96
C LEU A 44 -15.60 26.66 -11.16
N PRO A 45 -16.81 26.04 -11.22
CA PRO A 45 -16.97 24.64 -11.60
C PRO A 45 -16.35 24.32 -12.97
N GLU A 46 -16.62 25.13 -14.00
CA GLU A 46 -16.07 24.95 -15.34
C GLU A 46 -14.53 24.94 -15.32
N LYS A 47 -13.93 25.97 -14.71
CA LYS A 47 -12.47 26.11 -14.60
C LYS A 47 -11.78 24.92 -13.93
N ILE A 48 -12.45 24.23 -13.02
CA ILE A 48 -11.90 23.07 -12.32
C ILE A 48 -12.10 21.80 -13.13
N CYS A 49 -13.30 21.61 -13.69
CA CYS A 49 -13.66 20.43 -14.48
C CYS A 49 -12.93 20.34 -15.83
N THR A 50 -12.39 21.44 -16.33
CA THR A 50 -11.65 21.48 -17.60
C THR A 50 -10.15 21.82 -17.42
N GLU A 51 -9.60 21.77 -16.21
CA GLU A 51 -8.17 22.03 -16.00
C GLU A 51 -7.33 20.80 -16.38
N GLU A 52 -6.40 20.99 -17.32
CA GLU A 52 -5.56 19.89 -17.86
C GLU A 52 -4.22 19.73 -17.14
N TYR A 53 -3.83 20.68 -16.26
CA TYR A 53 -2.57 20.64 -15.50
C TYR A 53 -1.32 20.35 -16.36
N ASP A 54 -1.27 20.93 -17.57
CA ASP A 54 -0.28 20.57 -18.60
C ASP A 54 1.18 20.71 -18.13
N GLU A 55 1.58 21.90 -17.65
CA GLU A 55 2.95 22.14 -17.20
C GLU A 55 3.36 21.26 -16.00
N LEU A 56 2.43 20.98 -15.10
CA LEU A 56 2.67 20.10 -13.95
C LEU A 56 2.87 18.65 -14.43
N SER A 57 2.09 18.21 -15.40
CA SER A 57 2.15 16.85 -15.92
C SER A 57 3.46 16.60 -16.64
N LYS A 58 3.90 17.51 -17.51
CA LYS A 58 5.21 17.43 -18.18
C LYS A 58 6.36 17.30 -17.19
N GLN A 59 6.29 17.97 -16.04
CA GLN A 59 7.30 17.84 -14.99
C GLN A 59 7.28 16.45 -14.34
N LEU A 60 6.09 15.91 -14.08
CA LEU A 60 5.93 14.57 -13.53
C LEU A 60 6.44 13.51 -14.51
N ASP A 61 6.04 13.61 -15.78
CA ASP A 61 6.42 12.69 -16.86
C ASP A 61 7.94 12.69 -17.09
N LEU A 62 8.59 13.87 -17.05
CA LEU A 62 10.05 13.99 -17.11
C LEU A 62 10.75 13.34 -15.90
N SER A 63 10.25 13.59 -14.69
CA SER A 63 10.89 13.08 -13.48
C SER A 63 10.68 11.57 -13.28
N THR A 64 9.56 11.04 -13.77
CA THR A 64 9.06 9.67 -13.57
C THR A 64 8.86 9.22 -12.11
N VAL A 65 9.07 10.12 -11.13
CA VAL A 65 9.05 9.81 -9.69
C VAL A 65 7.64 9.49 -9.20
N GLN A 66 6.66 10.36 -9.51
CA GLN A 66 5.25 10.19 -9.15
C GLN A 66 4.40 10.15 -10.42
N ALA A 67 3.35 9.32 -10.41
CA ALA A 67 2.47 9.19 -11.56
C ALA A 67 1.60 10.44 -11.77
N GLY A 68 1.66 11.02 -12.98
CA GLY A 68 0.93 12.23 -13.33
C GLY A 68 -0.58 12.15 -13.08
N CYS A 69 -1.20 11.03 -13.45
CA CYS A 69 -2.65 10.82 -13.32
C CYS A 69 -3.12 10.75 -11.86
N SER A 70 -2.31 10.23 -10.94
CA SER A 70 -2.62 10.25 -9.50
C SER A 70 -2.59 11.68 -8.95
N VAL A 71 -1.55 12.45 -9.30
CA VAL A 71 -1.43 13.86 -8.87
C VAL A 71 -2.61 14.70 -9.37
N ARG A 72 -2.95 14.58 -10.66
CA ARG A 72 -4.10 15.29 -11.24
C ARG A 72 -5.40 14.91 -10.55
N ASN A 73 -5.63 13.63 -10.27
CA ASN A 73 -6.84 13.19 -9.59
C ASN A 73 -6.97 13.79 -8.18
N VAL A 74 -5.91 13.73 -7.36
CA VAL A 74 -5.93 14.32 -6.01
C VAL A 74 -6.16 15.84 -6.06
N LEU A 75 -5.52 16.55 -6.98
CA LEU A 75 -5.72 18.00 -7.14
C LEU A 75 -7.14 18.32 -7.61
N PHE A 76 -7.63 17.57 -8.59
CA PHE A 76 -8.97 17.74 -9.15
C PHE A 76 -10.05 17.51 -8.09
N THR A 77 -9.99 16.40 -7.34
CA THR A 77 -11.01 16.02 -6.36
C THR A 77 -11.00 16.94 -5.14
N ARG A 78 -9.83 17.38 -4.69
CA ARG A 78 -9.69 18.39 -3.63
C ARG A 78 -10.29 19.73 -4.03
N ARG A 79 -9.97 20.23 -5.23
CA ARG A 79 -10.52 21.49 -5.75
C ARG A 79 -12.03 21.40 -5.96
N LEU A 80 -12.51 20.28 -6.47
CA LEU A 80 -13.94 20.04 -6.67
C LEU A 80 -14.68 19.99 -5.33
N ALA A 81 -14.15 19.29 -4.32
CA ALA A 81 -14.76 19.25 -2.98
C ALA A 81 -14.86 20.66 -2.34
N ASN A 82 -13.86 21.52 -2.54
CA ASN A 82 -13.90 22.91 -2.07
C ASN A 82 -14.97 23.76 -2.75
N VAL A 83 -15.36 23.42 -3.99
CA VAL A 83 -16.44 24.11 -4.71
C VAL A 83 -17.81 23.56 -4.36
N LEU A 84 -17.91 22.26 -4.13
CA LEU A 84 -19.18 21.61 -3.82
C LEU A 84 -19.62 21.84 -2.37
N VAL A 85 -18.72 22.19 -1.46
CA VAL A 85 -19.04 22.44 -0.05
C VAL A 85 -18.68 23.88 0.32
N ASP A 86 -19.68 24.68 0.68
CA ASP A 86 -19.50 26.06 1.12
C ASP A 86 -18.82 26.17 2.50
N ASP A 87 -18.53 27.39 2.95
CA ASP A 87 -17.85 27.62 4.23
C ASP A 87 -18.75 27.30 5.44
N GLU A 88 -20.06 27.24 5.25
CA GLU A 88 -21.05 26.74 6.21
C GLU A 88 -21.17 25.21 6.23
N GLY A 89 -20.46 24.49 5.35
CA GLY A 89 -20.50 23.04 5.26
C GLY A 89 -21.78 22.48 4.64
N LYS A 90 -22.47 23.25 3.79
CA LYS A 90 -23.60 22.79 2.98
C LYS A 90 -23.13 22.41 1.58
N LEU A 91 -23.81 21.43 1.01
CA LEU A 91 -23.55 20.96 -0.35
C LEU A 91 -24.25 21.89 -1.36
N ASP A 92 -23.49 22.50 -2.27
CA ASP A 92 -24.01 23.31 -3.37
C ASP A 92 -24.52 22.41 -4.50
N MET A 93 -25.85 22.32 -4.61
CA MET A 93 -26.52 21.47 -5.59
C MET A 93 -26.46 22.02 -7.01
N GLU A 94 -26.31 23.33 -7.20
CA GLU A 94 -26.18 23.93 -8.53
C GLU A 94 -24.76 23.73 -9.05
N ALA A 95 -23.74 23.97 -8.21
CA ALA A 95 -22.36 23.63 -8.54
C ALA A 95 -22.20 22.13 -8.86
N LEU A 96 -22.89 21.23 -8.11
CA LEU A 96 -22.90 19.79 -8.39
C LEU A 96 -23.41 19.45 -9.80
N LYS A 97 -24.57 20.00 -10.19
CA LYS A 97 -25.15 19.76 -11.53
C LYS A 97 -24.25 20.33 -12.62
N GLU A 98 -23.70 21.52 -12.38
CA GLU A 98 -22.80 22.18 -13.32
C GLU A 98 -21.51 21.37 -13.51
N SER A 99 -20.90 20.88 -12.43
CA SER A 99 -19.73 20.00 -12.49
C SER A 99 -20.00 18.69 -13.23
N ILE A 100 -21.14 18.03 -12.99
CA ILE A 100 -21.53 16.82 -13.73
C ILE A 100 -21.58 17.11 -15.23
N ARG A 101 -22.24 18.20 -15.64
CA ARG A 101 -22.35 18.58 -17.05
C ARG A 101 -20.98 18.82 -17.68
N HIS A 102 -20.13 19.63 -17.04
CA HIS A 102 -18.81 19.96 -17.57
C HIS A 102 -17.89 18.74 -17.67
N ILE A 103 -17.94 17.82 -16.69
CA ILE A 103 -17.18 16.57 -16.72
C ILE A 103 -17.68 15.67 -17.85
N GLN A 104 -19.00 15.55 -18.06
CA GLN A 104 -19.56 14.78 -19.17
C GLN A 104 -19.13 15.36 -20.54
N GLU A 105 -19.11 16.68 -20.69
CA GLU A 105 -18.71 17.37 -21.93
C GLU A 105 -17.20 17.25 -22.23
N ASN A 106 -16.36 17.08 -21.20
CA ASN A 106 -14.89 17.09 -21.28
C ASN A 106 -14.27 15.81 -20.67
N PHE A 107 -14.93 14.68 -20.85
CA PHE A 107 -14.63 13.46 -20.11
C PHE A 107 -13.29 12.83 -20.51
N TYR A 108 -13.02 12.73 -21.81
CA TYR A 108 -11.85 12.08 -22.40
C TYR A 108 -10.85 13.12 -22.91
N SER A 109 -9.64 13.15 -22.34
CA SER A 109 -8.57 14.06 -22.76
C SER A 109 -7.73 13.46 -23.88
N LEU A 110 -7.30 14.31 -24.81
CA LEU A 110 -6.54 13.95 -26.01
C LEU A 110 -5.02 14.03 -25.83
N GLY A 111 -4.55 14.53 -24.69
CA GLY A 111 -3.12 14.66 -24.44
C GLY A 111 -2.40 13.31 -24.37
N ASN A 112 -1.06 13.34 -24.41
CA ASN A 112 -0.24 12.16 -24.18
C ASN A 112 -0.42 11.64 -22.75
N ASP A 113 -0.51 10.32 -22.60
CA ASP A 113 -0.70 9.62 -21.32
C ASP A 113 -1.89 10.13 -20.49
N ARG A 114 -2.89 10.71 -21.14
CA ARG A 114 -4.14 11.16 -20.52
C ARG A 114 -5.23 10.10 -20.48
N GLN A 115 -5.07 8.99 -21.19
CA GLN A 115 -6.03 7.87 -21.17
C GLN A 115 -6.25 7.37 -19.73
N TYR A 116 -5.22 7.40 -18.89
CA TYR A 116 -5.28 7.04 -17.47
C TYR A 116 -6.21 7.93 -16.63
N ASP A 117 -6.52 9.15 -17.08
CA ASP A 117 -7.44 10.06 -16.38
C ASP A 117 -8.90 9.66 -16.59
N SER A 118 -9.24 8.98 -17.70
CA SER A 118 -10.61 8.63 -18.06
C SER A 118 -11.30 7.80 -16.98
N LYS A 119 -10.63 6.77 -16.44
CA LYS A 119 -11.15 5.96 -15.32
C LYS A 119 -11.36 6.77 -14.03
N ARG A 120 -10.48 7.73 -13.78
CA ARG A 120 -10.58 8.61 -12.61
C ARG A 120 -11.76 9.57 -12.75
N HIS A 121 -11.94 10.15 -13.93
CA HIS A 121 -13.11 10.97 -14.26
C HIS A 121 -14.41 10.15 -14.22
N GLU A 122 -14.36 8.90 -14.66
CA GLU A 122 -15.49 7.96 -14.58
C GLU A 122 -15.94 7.72 -13.15
N HIS A 123 -14.99 7.46 -12.25
CA HIS A 123 -15.26 7.33 -10.82
C HIS A 123 -15.88 8.59 -10.25
N VAL A 124 -15.25 9.76 -10.49
CA VAL A 124 -15.76 11.06 -10.04
C VAL A 124 -17.19 11.26 -10.52
N LEU A 125 -17.46 11.10 -11.81
CA LEU A 125 -18.79 11.30 -12.39
C LEU A 125 -19.82 10.36 -11.76
N THR A 126 -19.49 9.08 -11.62
CA THR A 126 -20.36 8.08 -10.99
C THR A 126 -20.74 8.48 -9.56
N ILE A 127 -19.77 8.95 -8.78
CA ILE A 127 -20.02 9.42 -7.41
C ILE A 127 -20.86 10.69 -7.39
N LEU A 128 -20.57 11.69 -8.23
CA LEU A 128 -21.36 12.92 -8.30
C LEU A 128 -22.82 12.65 -8.69
N GLU A 129 -23.05 11.79 -9.68
CA GLU A 129 -24.39 11.35 -10.09
C GLU A 129 -25.10 10.60 -8.95
N ARG A 130 -24.39 9.77 -8.19
CA ARG A 130 -24.95 9.12 -6.98
C ARG A 130 -25.29 10.14 -5.91
N ILE A 131 -24.44 11.14 -5.65
CA ILE A 131 -24.74 12.21 -4.69
C ILE A 131 -25.98 12.99 -5.15
N LEU A 132 -26.12 13.28 -6.44
CA LEU A 132 -27.29 13.98 -7.00
C LEU A 132 -28.58 13.17 -6.83
N ASN A 133 -28.53 11.85 -7.05
CA ASN A 133 -29.71 10.99 -7.11
C ASN A 133 -30.06 10.27 -5.80
N ASN A 134 -29.08 10.02 -4.92
CA ASN A 134 -29.27 9.30 -3.66
C ASN A 134 -29.43 10.25 -2.45
N LYS A 135 -30.67 10.34 -1.94
CA LYS A 135 -30.99 11.14 -0.74
C LYS A 135 -30.28 10.64 0.53
N ASP A 136 -30.08 9.33 0.66
CA ASP A 136 -29.43 8.75 1.84
C ASP A 136 -27.95 9.14 1.90
N LEU A 137 -27.22 9.01 0.79
CA LEU A 137 -25.83 9.44 0.69
C LEU A 137 -25.67 10.93 1.04
N ARG A 138 -26.54 11.80 0.51
CA ARG A 138 -26.53 13.24 0.86
C ARG A 138 -26.77 13.48 2.34
N ARG A 139 -27.71 12.74 2.95
CA ARG A 139 -27.98 12.84 4.38
C ARG A 139 -26.76 12.44 5.20
N LYS A 140 -26.06 11.36 4.83
CA LYS A 140 -24.84 10.93 5.51
C LYS A 140 -23.74 11.98 5.42
N ILE A 141 -23.49 12.53 4.23
CA ILE A 141 -22.51 13.63 4.05
C ILE A 141 -22.89 14.86 4.87
N LYS A 142 -24.18 15.22 4.90
CA LYS A 142 -24.67 16.37 5.67
C LYS A 142 -24.42 16.21 7.18
N ASN A 143 -24.55 14.99 7.70
CA ASN A 143 -24.41 14.64 9.10
C ASN A 143 -22.95 14.39 9.54
N LEU A 144 -21.97 14.63 8.67
CA LEU A 144 -20.56 14.58 9.06
C LEU A 144 -20.24 15.74 9.99
N ASP A 145 -19.83 15.40 11.21
CA ASP A 145 -19.39 16.35 12.23
C ASP A 145 -17.87 16.42 12.30
N LYS A 146 -17.34 17.50 12.88
CA LYS A 146 -15.91 17.62 13.15
C LYS A 146 -15.44 16.54 14.14
N PRO A 147 -14.18 16.07 14.07
CA PRO A 147 -13.64 15.18 15.09
C PRO A 147 -13.69 15.83 16.48
N TYR A 148 -14.27 15.12 17.45
CA TYR A 148 -14.25 15.56 18.85
C TYR A 148 -13.09 14.84 19.57
N SER A 149 -12.11 15.61 20.05
CA SER A 149 -11.01 15.12 20.90
C SER A 149 -9.97 14.21 20.23
N ASN A 150 -10.02 13.99 18.92
CA ASN A 150 -9.02 13.21 18.18
C ASN A 150 -8.10 14.12 17.34
N LYS A 151 -6.96 14.54 17.93
CA LYS A 151 -5.94 15.38 17.27
C LYS A 151 -5.37 14.74 16.01
N PHE A 152 -5.34 13.42 15.94
CA PHE A 152 -4.81 12.70 14.79
C PHE A 152 -5.78 12.75 13.61
N ALA A 153 -7.09 12.64 13.86
CA ALA A 153 -8.11 12.86 12.84
C ALA A 153 -8.07 14.31 12.30
N ASP A 154 -7.85 15.30 13.16
CA ASP A 154 -7.62 16.69 12.72
C ASP A 154 -6.42 16.80 11.78
N GLN A 155 -5.30 16.13 12.11
CA GLN A 155 -4.11 16.13 11.26
C GLN A 155 -4.37 15.46 9.91
N ILE A 156 -5.08 14.34 9.85
CA ILE A 156 -5.45 13.69 8.58
C ILE A 156 -6.32 14.62 7.71
N ILE A 157 -7.24 15.38 8.31
CA ILE A 157 -8.03 16.37 7.57
C ILE A 157 -7.12 17.47 6.99
N ARG A 158 -6.13 17.95 7.78
CA ARG A 158 -5.14 18.93 7.27
C ARG A 158 -4.34 18.37 6.12
N ASP A 159 -3.83 17.15 6.25
CA ASP A 159 -2.99 16.51 5.24
C ASP A 159 -3.80 16.27 3.95
N THR A 160 -5.06 15.83 4.08
CA THR A 160 -5.98 15.60 2.95
C THR A 160 -6.25 16.88 2.16
N LEU A 161 -6.44 18.00 2.86
CA LEU A 161 -6.78 19.30 2.26
C LEU A 161 -5.56 20.22 2.06
N GLN A 162 -4.36 19.79 2.45
CA GLN A 162 -3.12 20.58 2.50
C GLN A 162 -3.29 21.92 3.25
N LEU A 163 -3.95 21.88 4.41
CA LEU A 163 -4.14 23.05 5.26
C LEU A 163 -2.89 23.34 6.09
N SER A 164 -2.70 24.62 6.45
CA SER A 164 -1.64 25.01 7.39
C SER A 164 -1.79 24.25 8.73
N PRO A 165 -0.69 23.90 9.40
CA PRO A 165 -0.72 23.33 10.75
C PRO A 165 -1.47 24.21 11.77
N LYS A 166 -1.58 25.53 11.50
CA LYS A 166 -2.24 26.50 12.39
C LYS A 166 -3.74 26.66 12.14
N THR A 167 -4.29 26.13 11.04
CA THR A 167 -5.72 26.27 10.70
C THR A 167 -6.59 25.64 11.78
N VAL A 168 -7.77 26.14 12.12
CA VAL A 168 -8.68 25.41 13.03
C VAL A 168 -9.62 24.55 12.19
N ILE A 169 -9.75 23.26 12.51
CA ILE A 169 -10.62 22.34 11.76
C ILE A 169 -12.09 22.64 12.09
N THR A 170 -12.90 22.71 11.04
CA THR A 170 -14.34 23.01 11.09
C THR A 170 -15.11 21.87 10.43
N GLU A 171 -16.43 21.84 10.60
CA GLU A 171 -17.29 20.86 9.92
C GLU A 171 -17.20 20.97 8.39
N ALA A 172 -17.06 22.18 7.86
CA ALA A 172 -16.83 22.40 6.43
C ALA A 172 -15.53 21.73 5.96
N HIS A 173 -14.44 21.86 6.74
CA HIS A 173 -13.19 21.15 6.44
C HIS A 173 -13.38 19.63 6.47
N THR A 174 -14.10 19.09 7.45
CA THR A 174 -14.39 17.66 7.52
C THR A 174 -15.16 17.18 6.30
N LYS A 175 -16.25 17.87 5.92
CA LYS A 175 -17.05 17.53 4.75
C LYS A 175 -16.26 17.62 3.44
N ARG A 176 -15.42 18.65 3.29
CA ARG A 176 -14.51 18.79 2.14
C ARG A 176 -13.49 17.64 2.08
N ALA A 177 -12.92 17.24 3.21
CA ALA A 177 -11.97 16.13 3.27
C ALA A 177 -12.62 14.80 2.90
N VAL A 178 -13.81 14.50 3.46
CA VAL A 178 -14.56 13.26 3.15
C VAL A 178 -15.07 13.26 1.70
N LEU A 179 -15.52 14.39 1.18
CA LEU A 179 -15.94 14.48 -0.23
C LEU A 179 -14.75 14.33 -1.17
N SER A 180 -13.60 14.94 -0.85
CA SER A 180 -12.36 14.78 -1.60
C SER A 180 -11.90 13.32 -1.60
N SER A 181 -11.95 12.62 -0.46
CA SER A 181 -11.58 11.19 -0.39
C SER A 181 -12.54 10.31 -1.16
N LEU A 182 -13.86 10.54 -1.07
CA LEU A 182 -14.89 9.79 -1.81
C LEU A 182 -14.76 9.97 -3.34
N LEU A 183 -14.37 11.16 -3.80
CA LEU A 183 -14.16 11.45 -5.23
C LEU A 183 -12.79 10.98 -5.74
N CYS A 184 -11.81 10.78 -4.85
CA CYS A 184 -10.47 10.34 -5.22
C CYS A 184 -10.47 8.86 -5.61
N TYR A 185 -9.81 8.53 -6.70
CA TYR A 185 -9.78 7.17 -7.22
C TYR A 185 -8.79 6.31 -6.44
N LEU A 186 -9.27 5.27 -5.78
CA LEU A 186 -8.46 4.42 -4.92
C LEU A 186 -7.57 3.48 -5.76
N ARG A 187 -6.26 3.48 -5.44
CA ARG A 187 -5.24 2.61 -6.04
C ARG A 187 -4.23 2.16 -5.02
N GLN A 188 -3.66 0.97 -5.17
CA GLN A 188 -2.61 0.45 -4.28
C GLN A 188 -1.37 1.34 -4.40
N SER A 189 -0.82 1.75 -3.25
CA SER A 189 0.44 2.51 -3.18
C SER A 189 1.54 1.82 -2.36
N VAL A 190 1.17 0.81 -1.54
CA VAL A 190 2.06 0.02 -0.68
C VAL A 190 1.55 -1.43 -0.61
N GLY A 191 2.39 -2.39 -0.20
CA GLY A 191 2.09 -3.83 -0.15
C GLY A 191 0.90 -4.20 0.76
N SER A 192 -0.32 -4.03 0.23
CA SER A 192 -1.61 -4.15 0.93
C SER A 192 -2.74 -4.64 0.03
N CYS A 193 -2.41 -5.30 -1.10
CA CYS A 193 -3.34 -5.72 -2.14
C CYS A 193 -4.60 -6.43 -1.60
N PHE A 194 -4.45 -7.26 -0.56
CA PHE A 194 -5.51 -7.99 0.13
C PHE A 194 -6.56 -7.07 0.77
N ALA A 195 -6.18 -5.85 1.14
CA ALA A 195 -7.08 -4.82 1.64
C ALA A 195 -7.53 -3.89 0.52
N THR A 196 -6.63 -3.53 -0.40
CA THR A 196 -6.95 -2.64 -1.52
C THR A 196 -8.05 -3.21 -2.42
N ALA A 197 -7.95 -4.47 -2.85
CA ALA A 197 -8.94 -5.09 -3.75
C ALA A 197 -10.38 -5.03 -3.21
N PRO A 198 -10.67 -5.42 -1.95
CA PRO A 198 -12.00 -5.24 -1.37
C PRO A 198 -12.32 -3.77 -1.05
N ALA A 199 -11.34 -2.94 -0.67
CA ALA A 199 -11.55 -1.52 -0.44
C ALA A 199 -12.04 -0.80 -1.72
N VAL A 200 -11.49 -1.14 -2.90
CA VAL A 200 -11.96 -0.63 -4.21
C VAL A 200 -13.43 -1.01 -4.43
N ILE A 201 -13.84 -2.24 -4.11
CA ILE A 201 -15.26 -2.65 -4.24
C ILE A 201 -16.15 -1.85 -3.29
N ILE A 202 -15.75 -1.67 -2.03
CA ILE A 202 -16.54 -0.90 -1.05
C ILE A 202 -16.64 0.55 -1.51
N HIS A 203 -15.54 1.14 -1.92
CA HIS A 203 -15.45 2.54 -2.33
C HIS A 203 -16.26 2.84 -3.60
N ASP A 204 -16.12 2.03 -4.64
CA ASP A 204 -16.72 2.29 -5.95
C ASP A 204 -18.18 1.79 -6.03
N GLU A 205 -18.51 0.69 -5.35
CA GLU A 205 -19.83 0.08 -5.42
C GLU A 205 -20.74 0.41 -4.22
N GLN A 206 -20.19 0.70 -3.03
CA GLN A 206 -20.91 0.91 -1.76
C GLN A 206 -20.50 2.24 -1.07
N PRO A 207 -20.59 3.40 -1.74
CA PRO A 207 -20.10 4.68 -1.21
C PRO A 207 -20.79 5.10 0.11
N GLU A 208 -22.02 4.66 0.35
CA GLU A 208 -22.74 4.88 1.60
C GLU A 208 -22.07 4.19 2.80
N GLN A 209 -21.45 3.02 2.55
CA GLN A 209 -20.69 2.30 3.55
C GLN A 209 -19.32 2.95 3.79
N PHE A 210 -18.66 3.40 2.72
CA PHE A 210 -17.42 4.19 2.86
C PHE A 210 -17.65 5.44 3.73
N VAL A 211 -18.70 6.23 3.46
CA VAL A 211 -19.00 7.43 4.26
C VAL A 211 -19.33 7.08 5.71
N ASN A 212 -20.02 5.96 5.96
CA ASN A 212 -20.26 5.47 7.32
C ASN A 212 -18.95 5.15 8.05
N ASP A 213 -18.05 4.41 7.40
CA ASP A 213 -16.76 4.03 7.99
C ASP A 213 -15.92 5.25 8.32
N VAL A 214 -15.81 6.18 7.37
CA VAL A 214 -15.05 7.42 7.57
C VAL A 214 -15.69 8.27 8.67
N SER A 215 -17.01 8.34 8.75
CA SER A 215 -17.70 9.04 9.83
C SER A 215 -17.43 8.39 11.19
N GLU A 216 -17.45 7.06 11.28
CA GLU A 216 -17.13 6.31 12.51
C GLU A 216 -15.67 6.56 12.92
N LEU A 217 -14.74 6.52 11.96
CA LEU A 217 -13.32 6.76 12.18
C LEU A 217 -13.02 8.16 12.68
N LEU A 218 -13.60 9.19 12.04
CA LEU A 218 -13.37 10.58 12.42
C LEU A 218 -14.03 10.94 13.75
N SER A 219 -15.20 10.36 14.05
CA SER A 219 -15.92 10.63 15.30
C SER A 219 -15.39 9.85 16.50
N THR A 220 -15.00 8.59 16.32
CA THR A 220 -14.61 7.69 17.42
C THR A 220 -13.13 7.34 17.47
N GLY A 221 -12.38 7.63 16.39
CA GLY A 221 -10.98 7.23 16.24
C GLY A 221 -10.76 5.75 15.95
N ARG A 222 -11.81 5.00 15.59
CA ARG A 222 -11.75 3.55 15.32
C ARG A 222 -12.87 3.07 14.41
N LEU A 223 -12.69 1.89 13.84
CA LEU A 223 -13.71 1.14 13.13
C LEU A 223 -14.00 -0.15 13.89
N LYS A 224 -15.28 -0.44 14.17
CA LYS A 224 -15.69 -1.64 14.90
C LYS A 224 -16.41 -2.64 14.01
N ARG A 225 -16.08 -3.92 14.17
CA ARG A 225 -16.79 -5.05 13.54
C ARG A 225 -16.99 -6.16 14.55
N THR A 226 -18.11 -6.86 14.43
CA THR A 226 -18.44 -7.99 15.33
C THR A 226 -18.36 -9.26 14.50
N PHE A 227 -17.53 -10.21 14.92
CA PHE A 227 -17.30 -11.47 14.24
C PHE A 227 -17.16 -12.59 15.29
N GLY A 228 -17.83 -13.72 15.10
CA GLY A 228 -17.79 -14.84 16.06
C GLY A 228 -18.29 -14.49 17.47
N GLY A 229 -19.15 -13.47 17.59
CA GLY A 229 -19.63 -12.97 18.89
C GLY A 229 -18.67 -12.00 19.60
N GLU A 230 -17.48 -11.75 19.04
CA GLU A 230 -16.48 -10.83 19.59
C GLU A 230 -16.46 -9.50 18.83
N GLU A 231 -16.34 -8.39 19.55
CA GLU A 231 -16.16 -7.06 18.96
C GLU A 231 -14.67 -6.79 18.73
N PHE A 232 -14.28 -6.59 17.48
CA PHE A 232 -12.94 -6.16 17.10
C PHE A 232 -12.96 -4.69 16.70
N ALA A 233 -12.04 -3.91 17.27
CA ALA A 233 -11.90 -2.48 17.01
C ALA A 233 -10.54 -2.17 16.40
N ALA A 234 -10.51 -1.69 15.16
CA ALA A 234 -9.30 -1.23 14.49
C ALA A 234 -9.15 0.29 14.68
N PRO A 235 -8.04 0.82 15.23
CA PRO A 235 -7.85 2.26 15.35
C PRO A 235 -7.67 2.91 13.97
N LEU A 236 -7.97 4.21 13.88
CA LEU A 236 -7.62 5.01 12.71
C LEU A 236 -6.10 4.92 12.47
N SER A 237 -5.70 4.50 11.26
CA SER A 237 -4.30 4.18 10.95
C SER A 237 -3.40 5.38 11.18
N PHE A 238 -2.36 5.22 12.01
CA PHE A 238 -1.40 6.27 12.38
C PHE A 238 -0.55 6.78 11.20
N SER A 239 -0.58 6.06 10.09
CA SER A 239 0.07 6.40 8.84
C SER A 239 -0.91 6.27 7.67
N TRP A 240 -0.60 6.98 6.61
CA TRP A 240 -1.22 6.84 5.29
C TRP A 240 -0.18 6.37 4.27
N GLY A 241 0.80 5.58 4.74
CA GLY A 241 1.77 4.83 3.96
C GLY A 241 2.96 5.67 3.51
N ALA A 242 3.96 4.99 2.96
CA ALA A 242 5.13 5.63 2.37
C ALA A 242 4.86 6.21 0.97
N GLY A 243 3.81 5.78 0.28
CA GLY A 243 3.54 6.16 -1.11
C GLY A 243 4.78 5.93 -2.00
N ASP A 244 5.07 6.88 -2.88
CA ASP A 244 6.26 6.82 -3.76
C ASP A 244 7.60 7.14 -3.04
N LEU A 245 7.64 7.40 -1.72
CA LEU A 245 8.88 7.75 -1.02
C LEU A 245 9.95 6.66 -1.12
N ARG A 246 9.55 5.40 -1.04
CA ARG A 246 10.47 4.25 -1.06
C ARG A 246 10.72 3.69 -2.45
N ARG A 247 10.14 4.32 -3.48
CA ARG A 247 10.34 3.91 -4.85
C ARG A 247 11.83 4.04 -5.20
N GLN A 248 12.43 2.92 -5.62
CA GLN A 248 13.82 2.89 -6.04
C GLN A 248 13.95 3.51 -7.43
N ILE A 249 14.78 4.55 -7.53
CA ILE A 249 15.01 5.28 -8.78
C ILE A 249 16.44 4.97 -9.24
N PRO A 250 16.65 4.53 -10.50
CA PRO A 250 17.99 4.44 -11.04
C PRO A 250 18.60 5.84 -11.18
N PHE A 251 19.80 6.04 -10.64
CA PHE A 251 20.52 7.30 -10.67
C PHE A 251 21.96 7.10 -11.16
N SER A 252 22.50 8.13 -11.82
CA SER A 252 23.89 8.18 -12.30
C SER A 252 24.59 9.39 -11.70
N LYS A 253 25.84 9.23 -11.28
CA LYS A 253 26.71 10.34 -10.87
C LYS A 253 27.06 11.26 -12.04
N ASP A 254 27.04 10.72 -13.26
CA ASP A 254 27.15 11.53 -14.47
C ASP A 254 25.83 12.28 -14.72
N VAL A 255 25.89 13.60 -14.64
CA VAL A 255 24.75 14.51 -14.85
C VAL A 255 24.07 14.29 -16.21
N GLU A 256 24.82 13.94 -17.25
CA GLU A 256 24.27 13.73 -18.60
C GLU A 256 23.53 12.39 -18.75
N GLU A 257 23.81 11.44 -17.87
CA GLU A 257 23.16 10.12 -17.80
C GLU A 257 22.18 10.02 -16.62
N ALA A 258 22.08 11.04 -15.77
CA ALA A 258 21.22 11.05 -14.60
C ALA A 258 19.74 11.20 -14.99
N THR A 259 18.88 10.38 -14.36
CA THR A 259 17.44 10.58 -14.40
C THR A 259 17.12 12.00 -13.90
N PRO A 260 16.33 12.82 -14.61
CA PRO A 260 16.14 14.23 -14.31
C PRO A 260 15.16 14.45 -13.14
N ILE A 261 15.45 13.83 -12.00
CA ILE A 261 14.62 13.83 -10.79
C ILE A 261 14.46 15.24 -10.18
N TRP A 262 15.33 16.19 -10.52
CA TRP A 262 15.19 17.61 -10.16
C TRP A 262 13.99 18.30 -10.83
N HIS A 263 13.30 17.64 -11.77
CA HIS A 263 12.00 18.09 -12.28
C HIS A 263 10.82 17.67 -11.41
N SER A 264 11.02 16.82 -10.39
CA SER A 264 9.95 16.28 -9.54
C SER A 264 9.24 17.39 -8.75
N PRO A 265 7.95 17.67 -9.01
CA PRO A 265 7.17 18.62 -8.22
C PRO A 265 7.01 18.17 -6.77
N GLY A 266 6.98 16.85 -6.53
CA GLY A 266 6.94 16.27 -5.19
C GLY A 266 8.16 16.64 -4.35
N LEU A 267 9.37 16.46 -4.91
CA LEU A 267 10.62 16.83 -4.22
C LEU A 267 10.69 18.33 -3.96
N ILE A 268 10.27 19.15 -4.94
CA ILE A 268 10.20 20.60 -4.75
C ILE A 268 9.24 20.93 -3.59
N ASN A 269 8.05 20.32 -3.55
CA ASN A 269 7.08 20.54 -2.46
C ASN A 269 7.62 20.07 -1.09
N ALA A 270 8.35 18.97 -1.05
CA ALA A 270 9.00 18.46 0.15
C ALA A 270 9.97 19.49 0.74
N LEU A 271 10.88 20.02 -0.08
CA LEU A 271 11.87 21.01 0.35
C LEU A 271 11.29 22.40 0.61
N LEU A 272 10.17 22.76 -0.04
CA LEU A 272 9.42 23.98 0.29
C LEU A 272 8.72 23.89 1.65
N ALA A 273 8.31 22.69 2.08
CA ALA A 273 7.61 22.49 3.35
C ALA A 273 8.54 22.62 4.57
N VAL A 274 9.83 22.39 4.37
CA VAL A 274 10.91 22.54 5.38
C VAL A 274 11.78 23.78 5.13
N GLU A 275 11.32 24.69 4.27
CA GLU A 275 11.96 25.99 4.01
C GLU A 275 13.40 25.95 3.46
N ILE A 276 13.85 24.80 2.92
CA ILE A 276 15.14 24.67 2.21
C ILE A 276 15.07 25.37 0.84
N LEU A 277 13.94 25.24 0.16
CA LEU A 277 13.61 26.03 -1.03
C LEU A 277 12.66 27.16 -0.67
N SER A 278 12.75 28.29 -1.38
CA SER A 278 11.83 29.41 -1.23
C SER A 278 10.76 29.42 -2.33
N LYS A 279 9.50 29.68 -1.93
CA LYS A 279 8.37 29.88 -2.86
C LYS A 279 8.51 31.15 -3.71
N GLU A 280 9.29 32.12 -3.25
CA GLU A 280 9.51 33.41 -3.92
C GLU A 280 10.39 33.27 -5.18
N ILE A 281 11.18 32.19 -5.25
CA ILE A 281 12.08 31.93 -6.37
C ILE A 281 11.28 31.33 -7.55
N PRO A 282 11.53 31.77 -8.81
CA PRO A 282 10.92 31.16 -9.99
C PRO A 282 11.22 29.67 -10.12
N LEU A 283 10.29 28.89 -10.69
CA LEU A 283 10.42 27.44 -10.82
C LEU A 283 11.73 26.98 -11.52
N PRO A 284 12.20 27.61 -12.61
CA PRO A 284 13.47 27.19 -13.23
C PRO A 284 14.66 27.27 -12.27
N GLN A 285 14.74 28.33 -11.46
CA GLN A 285 15.82 28.50 -10.49
C GLN A 285 15.69 27.51 -9.32
N ARG A 286 14.46 27.19 -8.88
CA ARG A 286 14.23 26.12 -7.90
C ARG A 286 14.71 24.75 -8.39
N ARG A 287 14.55 24.44 -9.69
CA ARG A 287 15.04 23.19 -10.28
C ARG A 287 16.56 23.10 -10.28
N GLU A 288 17.24 24.19 -10.64
CA GLU A 288 18.71 24.23 -10.57
C GLU A 288 19.20 24.09 -9.12
N GLN A 289 18.57 24.76 -8.16
CA GLN A 289 18.90 24.59 -6.74
C GLN A 289 18.66 23.15 -6.26
N LEU A 290 17.53 22.53 -6.64
CA LEU A 290 17.25 21.15 -6.31
C LEU A 290 18.28 20.20 -6.94
N LYS A 291 18.67 20.44 -8.20
CA LYS A 291 19.73 19.68 -8.88
C LYS A 291 21.04 19.74 -8.08
N ASP A 292 21.49 20.94 -7.71
CA ASP A 292 22.71 21.12 -6.92
C ASP A 292 22.65 20.42 -5.56
N LEU A 293 21.49 20.47 -4.88
CA LEU A 293 21.29 19.77 -3.61
C LEU A 293 21.36 18.25 -3.76
N ILE A 294 20.78 17.70 -4.83
CA ILE A 294 20.77 16.27 -5.10
C ILE A 294 22.20 15.75 -5.33
N PHE A 295 22.98 16.42 -6.20
CA PHE A 295 24.34 15.98 -6.48
C PHE A 295 25.24 16.06 -5.24
N LYS A 296 25.10 17.11 -4.43
CA LYS A 296 25.83 17.22 -3.15
C LYS A 296 25.42 16.14 -2.14
N ALA A 297 24.13 15.81 -2.06
CA ALA A 297 23.63 14.76 -1.18
C ALA A 297 24.13 13.37 -1.62
N VAL A 298 24.18 13.10 -2.93
CA VAL A 298 24.73 11.86 -3.49
C VAL A 298 26.23 11.74 -3.24
N GLU A 299 26.99 12.83 -3.35
CA GLU A 299 28.41 12.85 -2.99
C GLU A 299 28.62 12.57 -1.49
N PHE A 300 27.75 13.10 -0.64
CA PHE A 300 27.77 12.87 0.82
C PHE A 300 27.43 11.42 1.21
N GLY A 301 26.57 10.73 0.45
CA GLY A 301 26.15 9.34 0.72
C GLY A 301 27.16 8.23 0.36
N GLU A 302 28.35 8.56 -0.14
CA GLU A 302 29.45 7.62 -0.43
C GLU A 302 29.09 6.40 -1.32
N TYR A 303 28.11 6.52 -2.24
CA TYR A 303 27.71 5.40 -3.12
C TYR A 303 28.88 4.85 -3.96
N VAL A 304 28.99 3.52 -4.07
CA VAL A 304 30.02 2.84 -4.86
C VAL A 304 29.59 2.72 -6.33
N GLY A 305 30.47 3.11 -7.24
CA GLY A 305 30.21 3.09 -8.69
C GLY A 305 29.50 4.33 -9.21
N ASP A 306 29.40 4.43 -10.54
CA ASP A 306 28.79 5.58 -11.21
C ASP A 306 27.26 5.50 -11.28
N ARG A 307 26.69 4.30 -11.06
CA ARG A 307 25.25 4.03 -11.17
C ARG A 307 24.77 3.21 -9.99
N PHE A 308 23.68 3.64 -9.39
CA PHE A 308 23.08 3.00 -8.22
C PHE A 308 21.57 3.25 -8.21
N HIS A 309 20.87 2.63 -7.28
CA HIS A 309 19.46 2.93 -7.01
C HIS A 309 19.38 3.69 -5.70
N ILE A 310 18.54 4.72 -5.67
CA ILE A 310 18.28 5.53 -4.48
C ILE A 310 16.78 5.72 -4.33
N SER A 311 16.29 5.68 -3.09
CA SER A 311 14.90 6.01 -2.80
C SER A 311 14.70 7.51 -2.61
N VAL A 312 13.48 8.00 -2.81
CA VAL A 312 13.16 9.42 -2.53
C VAL A 312 13.29 9.72 -1.03
N GLU A 313 12.93 8.79 -0.17
CA GLU A 313 13.11 8.87 1.29
C GLU A 313 14.58 9.10 1.64
N GLU A 314 15.47 8.23 1.18
CA GLU A 314 16.93 8.32 1.39
C GLU A 314 17.51 9.61 0.82
N LEU A 315 17.05 10.05 -0.35
CA LEU A 315 17.49 11.32 -0.93
C LEU A 315 17.09 12.53 -0.08
N ILE A 316 15.85 12.55 0.45
CA ILE A 316 15.38 13.60 1.36
C ILE A 316 16.19 13.57 2.66
N GLU A 317 16.47 12.38 3.21
CA GLU A 317 17.30 12.20 4.39
C GLU A 317 18.70 12.78 4.19
N LEU A 318 19.39 12.43 3.10
CA LEU A 318 20.73 12.94 2.79
C LEU A 318 20.76 14.47 2.64
N ILE A 319 19.77 15.06 1.94
CA ILE A 319 19.65 16.52 1.80
C ILE A 319 19.46 17.18 3.17
N LEU A 320 18.61 16.62 4.04
CA LEU A 320 18.33 17.16 5.36
C LEU A 320 19.51 16.98 6.33
N MET A 321 20.23 15.86 6.26
CA MET A 321 21.45 15.64 7.03
C MET A 321 22.51 16.68 6.68
N GLN A 322 22.69 16.96 5.39
CA GLN A 322 23.60 18.01 4.94
C GLN A 322 23.15 19.40 5.40
N HIS A 323 21.85 19.70 5.33
CA HIS A 323 21.28 20.98 5.76
C HIS A 323 21.47 21.24 7.26
N HIS A 324 21.29 20.20 8.09
CA HIS A 324 21.43 20.29 9.55
C HIS A 324 22.87 20.06 10.05
N GLU A 325 23.81 19.77 9.14
CA GLU A 325 25.21 19.43 9.43
C GLU A 325 25.30 18.26 10.44
N LEU A 326 24.62 17.14 10.13
CA LEU A 326 24.53 15.92 10.94
C LEU A 326 25.14 14.71 10.22
N THR A 327 25.70 13.79 11.01
CA THR A 327 26.14 12.46 10.55
C THR A 327 25.13 11.37 10.95
N THR A 328 25.23 10.19 10.34
CA THR A 328 24.41 9.04 10.71
C THR A 328 24.62 8.65 12.17
N ASP A 329 25.85 8.79 12.67
CA ASP A 329 26.21 8.51 14.05
C ASP A 329 25.54 9.49 15.04
N ASP A 330 25.45 10.78 14.70
CA ASP A 330 24.74 11.78 15.52
C ASP A 330 23.25 11.43 15.71
N ILE A 331 22.62 10.92 14.65
CA ILE A 331 21.20 10.54 14.65
C ILE A 331 21.02 9.26 15.47
N ASN A 332 21.86 8.25 15.25
CA ASN A 332 21.82 6.99 15.99
C ASN A 332 22.06 7.22 17.50
N GLU A 333 23.01 8.08 17.87
CA GLU A 333 23.25 8.44 19.27
C GLU A 333 22.01 9.12 19.88
N TYR A 334 21.35 10.03 19.15
CA TYR A 334 20.15 10.71 19.62
C TYR A 334 18.97 9.75 19.82
N LEU A 335 18.70 8.86 18.86
CA LEU A 335 17.60 7.89 18.92
C LEU A 335 17.75 6.87 20.05
N ASN A 336 18.99 6.55 20.44
CA ASN A 336 19.29 5.60 21.51
C ASN A 336 19.29 6.23 22.92
N ARG A 337 19.03 7.53 23.07
CA ARG A 337 18.92 8.17 24.39
C ARG A 337 17.62 7.74 25.10
N PRO A 338 17.65 7.46 26.41
CA PRO A 338 16.42 7.16 27.15
C PRO A 338 15.53 8.41 27.19
N HIS A 339 14.31 8.31 26.67
CA HIS A 339 13.33 9.38 26.69
C HIS A 339 12.39 9.15 27.89
N GLU A 340 12.20 10.12 28.78
CA GLU A 340 11.15 10.02 29.80
C GLU A 340 9.77 9.99 29.11
N MET A 341 8.89 9.05 29.50
CA MET A 341 7.52 8.93 28.99
C MET A 341 6.77 10.27 29.09
N ILE A 342 6.72 11.03 27.99
CA ILE A 342 5.73 12.09 27.81
C ILE A 342 4.44 11.38 27.42
N HIS A 343 3.46 11.36 28.32
CA HIS A 343 2.13 10.80 28.07
C HIS A 343 1.61 11.20 26.68
N GLY A 344 1.33 10.17 25.86
CA GLY A 344 0.97 10.23 24.44
C GLY A 344 -0.35 10.96 24.14
N GLY A 345 -0.35 12.27 24.29
CA GLY A 345 -1.38 13.18 23.78
C GLY A 345 -0.83 14.46 23.14
N LEU A 346 0.50 14.59 23.07
CA LEU A 346 1.17 15.86 22.81
C LEU A 346 2.46 15.75 21.96
N MET A 347 2.47 14.96 20.88
CA MET A 347 3.39 15.22 19.75
C MET A 347 2.88 16.34 18.82
N VAL A 348 2.34 17.42 19.42
CA VAL A 348 1.96 18.67 18.70
C VAL A 348 2.54 19.91 19.41
N HIS A 349 3.31 19.77 20.49
CA HIS A 349 4.00 20.91 21.07
C HIS A 349 5.34 21.16 20.41
N VAL A 350 5.28 22.06 19.42
CA VAL A 350 6.27 23.08 19.07
C VAL A 350 7.34 23.21 20.16
N VAL A 351 8.51 22.60 19.94
CA VAL A 351 9.74 23.09 20.57
C VAL A 351 9.87 24.53 20.09
N LYS A 352 9.83 25.48 21.02
CA LYS A 352 9.92 26.91 20.70
C LYS A 352 11.13 27.13 19.80
N THR A 353 10.87 27.60 18.59
CA THR A 353 11.85 28.15 17.65
C THR A 353 12.60 29.29 18.34
N GLY A 354 13.75 28.96 18.91
CA GLY A 354 14.76 29.90 19.35
C GLY A 354 15.87 29.94 18.31
N LEU A 355 16.07 31.11 17.71
CA LEU A 355 17.14 31.46 16.78
C LEU A 355 18.52 31.33 17.47
N GLY A 356 19.05 30.12 17.52
CA GLY A 356 20.42 29.82 17.92
C GLY A 356 20.83 28.48 17.31
N LYS A 357 22.09 28.35 16.88
CA LYS A 357 22.66 27.06 16.51
C LYS A 357 22.65 26.17 17.75
N GLY A 358 21.59 25.39 17.91
CA GLY A 358 21.40 24.47 19.02
C GLY A 358 22.48 23.39 19.04
N GLY A 359 22.66 22.74 20.19
CA GLY A 359 23.51 21.54 20.28
C GLY A 359 23.02 20.42 19.34
N ILE A 360 23.87 19.41 19.11
CA ILE A 360 23.61 18.27 18.21
C ILE A 360 22.19 17.68 18.42
N GLY A 361 21.76 17.49 19.67
CA GLY A 361 20.43 16.96 19.97
C GLY A 361 19.24 17.81 19.51
N GLN A 362 19.35 19.15 19.49
CA GLN A 362 18.29 20.01 18.96
C GLN A 362 18.22 19.91 17.44
N ARG A 363 19.37 19.79 16.77
CA ARG A 363 19.45 19.58 15.32
C ARG A 363 18.89 18.21 14.94
N CYS A 364 19.20 17.14 15.68
CA CYS A 364 18.61 15.82 15.47
C CYS A 364 17.07 15.85 15.65
N ALA A 365 16.56 16.54 16.67
CA ALA A 365 15.13 16.69 16.88
C ALA A 365 14.45 17.42 15.70
N GLN A 366 15.05 18.52 15.23
CA GLN A 366 14.54 19.27 14.07
C GLN A 366 14.61 18.44 12.79
N PHE A 367 15.71 17.73 12.56
CA PHE A 367 15.90 16.81 11.43
C PHE A 367 14.78 15.75 11.35
N LEU A 368 14.48 15.06 12.46
CA LEU A 368 13.40 14.05 12.49
C LEU A 368 12.01 14.67 12.23
N GLN A 369 11.79 15.89 12.71
CA GLN A 369 10.56 16.63 12.42
C GLN A 369 10.48 17.01 10.93
N ASP A 370 11.57 17.50 10.36
CA ASP A 370 11.65 17.94 8.97
C ASP A 370 11.51 16.77 7.99
N ILE A 371 12.09 15.60 8.29
CA ILE A 371 11.85 14.36 7.51
C ILE A 371 10.35 14.08 7.40
N LYS A 372 9.64 14.12 8.54
CA LYS A 372 8.20 13.84 8.55
C LYS A 372 7.41 14.87 7.76
N ILE A 373 7.76 16.16 7.88
CA ILE A 373 7.09 17.26 7.16
C ILE A 373 7.35 17.13 5.65
N ALA A 374 8.61 16.97 5.24
CA ALA A 374 9.02 16.82 3.85
C ALA A 374 8.38 15.57 3.21
N GLY A 375 8.43 14.42 3.90
CA GLY A 375 7.82 13.17 3.45
C GLY A 375 6.31 13.28 3.27
N ASN A 376 5.60 13.90 4.22
CA ASN A 376 4.16 14.13 4.08
C ASN A 376 3.81 15.10 2.94
N ALA A 377 4.60 16.16 2.75
CA ALA A 377 4.40 17.12 1.66
C ALA A 377 4.62 16.48 0.27
N PHE A 378 5.61 15.59 0.14
CA PHE A 378 5.85 14.79 -1.07
C PHE A 378 4.65 13.89 -1.39
N LYS A 379 4.21 13.09 -0.41
CA LYS A 379 3.10 12.14 -0.58
C LYS A 379 1.77 12.83 -0.88
N ALA A 380 1.51 13.99 -0.26
CA ALA A 380 0.20 14.66 -0.32
C ALA A 380 -0.14 15.19 -1.72
N LEU A 381 0.83 15.17 -2.63
CA LEU A 381 0.65 15.52 -4.02
C LEU A 381 -0.04 14.41 -4.82
N ALA A 382 0.26 13.13 -4.54
CA ALA A 382 -0.24 11.98 -5.31
C ALA A 382 -1.22 11.08 -4.54
N ASP A 383 -1.23 11.15 -3.21
CA ASP A 383 -2.08 10.34 -2.33
C ASP A 383 -3.08 11.20 -1.54
N ASN A 384 -4.28 10.65 -1.33
CA ASN A 384 -5.30 11.24 -0.45
C ASN A 384 -5.18 10.62 0.95
N ALA A 385 -4.69 11.41 1.92
CA ALA A 385 -4.38 10.91 3.27
C ALA A 385 -5.56 10.23 3.97
N LEU A 386 -6.77 10.81 3.93
CA LEU A 386 -7.95 10.22 4.56
C LEU A 386 -8.38 8.90 3.89
N LEU A 387 -8.38 8.85 2.56
CA LEU A 387 -8.71 7.64 1.80
C LEU A 387 -7.73 6.50 2.14
N LYS A 388 -6.43 6.82 2.21
CA LYS A 388 -5.36 5.88 2.56
C LYS A 388 -5.41 5.43 4.01
N SER A 389 -5.66 6.34 4.94
CA SER A 389 -5.85 5.95 6.35
C SER A 389 -7.06 5.02 6.53
N TRP A 390 -8.16 5.23 5.78
CA TRP A 390 -9.30 4.29 5.80
C TRP A 390 -8.92 2.91 5.23
N GLU A 391 -8.25 2.86 4.08
CA GLU A 391 -7.75 1.62 3.46
C GLU A 391 -6.88 0.82 4.43
N PHE A 392 -5.93 1.47 5.12
CA PHE A 392 -5.02 0.78 6.04
C PHE A 392 -5.67 0.42 7.38
N THR A 393 -6.68 1.18 7.83
CA THR A 393 -7.51 0.72 8.95
C THR A 393 -8.31 -0.53 8.56
N LEU A 394 -8.81 -0.61 7.32
CA LEU A 394 -9.47 -1.81 6.82
C LEU A 394 -8.50 -3.00 6.75
N ALA A 395 -7.25 -2.77 6.34
CA ALA A 395 -6.20 -3.80 6.33
C ALA A 395 -5.93 -4.45 7.70
N THR A 396 -6.18 -3.74 8.81
CA THR A 396 -6.03 -4.27 10.17
C THR A 396 -6.95 -5.47 10.45
N PHE A 397 -8.09 -5.60 9.75
CA PHE A 397 -9.01 -6.73 9.95
C PHE A 397 -8.51 -8.06 9.38
N THR A 398 -7.36 -8.09 8.69
CA THR A 398 -6.81 -9.30 8.03
C THR A 398 -6.11 -10.27 8.96
N GLU A 399 -5.66 -9.79 10.12
CA GLU A 399 -5.05 -10.60 11.17
C GLU A 399 -5.92 -10.50 12.44
N THR A 400 -7.15 -11.02 12.35
CA THR A 400 -8.14 -11.04 13.44
C THR A 400 -8.32 -12.43 14.05
N LYS A 401 -7.29 -13.27 14.03
CA LYS A 401 -7.31 -14.49 14.86
C LYS A 401 -7.48 -14.03 16.30
N ALA A 402 -8.63 -14.28 16.91
CA ALA A 402 -9.12 -13.74 18.19
C ALA A 402 -8.13 -13.79 19.38
N ASN A 403 -7.01 -14.51 19.26
CA ASN A 403 -5.98 -14.64 20.28
C ASN A 403 -4.55 -14.44 19.75
N PHE A 404 -4.36 -13.77 18.61
CA PHE A 404 -3.01 -13.66 18.04
C PHE A 404 -2.06 -12.88 18.94
N SER A 405 -2.42 -11.69 19.43
CA SER A 405 -1.61 -10.96 20.42
C SER A 405 -1.33 -11.80 21.66
N THR A 406 -2.32 -12.55 22.11
CA THR A 406 -2.18 -13.52 23.19
C THR A 406 -1.09 -14.55 22.88
N TRP A 407 -1.12 -15.17 21.70
CA TRP A 407 -0.13 -16.18 21.29
C TRP A 407 1.24 -15.59 20.97
N ASN A 408 1.29 -14.43 20.31
CA ASN A 408 2.52 -13.69 20.02
C ASN A 408 3.25 -13.31 21.32
N LEU A 409 2.53 -12.74 22.29
CA LEU A 409 3.08 -12.43 23.61
C LEU A 409 3.39 -13.71 24.41
N TYR A 410 2.53 -14.72 24.38
CA TYR A 410 2.78 -16.00 25.06
C TYR A 410 4.12 -16.61 24.63
N THR A 411 4.37 -16.66 23.32
CA THR A 411 5.59 -17.24 22.77
C THR A 411 6.81 -16.32 22.91
N SER A 412 6.67 -15.04 22.59
CA SER A 412 7.82 -14.11 22.64
C SER A 412 8.29 -13.88 24.08
N LEU A 413 7.38 -13.78 25.04
CA LEU A 413 7.70 -13.62 26.47
C LEU A 413 8.19 -14.93 27.13
N GLY A 414 8.04 -16.07 26.46
CA GLY A 414 8.43 -17.38 26.99
C GLY A 414 7.64 -17.70 28.26
N LEU A 415 6.30 -17.73 28.15
CA LEU A 415 5.44 -17.97 29.30
C LEU A 415 5.45 -19.41 29.79
N ARG A 416 5.98 -20.38 29.01
CA ARG A 416 6.10 -21.77 29.45
C ARG A 416 7.27 -21.95 30.42
N PRO A 417 7.22 -22.92 31.34
CA PRO A 417 8.31 -23.12 32.29
C PRO A 417 9.59 -23.67 31.65
N ASP A 418 9.47 -24.35 30.50
CA ASP A 418 10.57 -24.93 29.73
C ASP A 418 11.27 -23.91 28.81
N ASP A 419 10.68 -22.74 28.59
CA ASP A 419 11.25 -21.65 27.81
C ASP A 419 12.36 -20.96 28.61
N LYS A 420 13.57 -21.50 28.56
CA LYS A 420 14.75 -20.93 29.25
C LYS A 420 14.93 -19.44 28.94
N GLY A 421 15.19 -18.63 29.95
CA GLY A 421 15.28 -17.16 29.85
C GLY A 421 13.95 -16.50 29.46
N GLY A 422 12.83 -17.13 29.80
CA GLY A 422 11.48 -16.61 29.64
C GLY A 422 10.84 -16.23 30.98
N ILE A 423 9.72 -15.52 30.92
CA ILE A 423 8.96 -15.10 32.10
C ILE A 423 8.40 -16.32 32.85
N GLY A 424 8.03 -17.39 32.15
CA GLY A 424 7.53 -18.63 32.76
C GLY A 424 8.53 -19.26 33.72
N GLU A 425 9.79 -19.38 33.30
CA GLU A 425 10.90 -19.86 34.15
C GLU A 425 11.10 -18.92 35.36
N CYS A 426 11.03 -17.60 35.17
CA CYS A 426 11.14 -16.62 36.25
C CYS A 426 10.07 -16.83 37.33
N ILE A 427 8.81 -16.91 36.92
CA ILE A 427 7.67 -17.09 37.82
C ILE A 427 7.81 -18.42 38.55
N LEU A 428 8.11 -19.51 37.83
CA LEU A 428 8.22 -20.84 38.43
C LEU A 428 9.36 -20.89 39.46
N ASN A 429 10.52 -20.31 39.16
CA ASN A 429 11.65 -20.30 40.09
C ASN A 429 11.32 -19.52 41.37
N THR A 430 10.67 -18.36 41.26
CA THR A 430 10.23 -17.57 42.42
C THR A 430 9.18 -18.31 43.24
N ILE A 431 8.18 -18.92 42.59
CA ILE A 431 7.15 -19.72 43.27
C ILE A 431 7.77 -20.95 43.94
N LYS A 432 8.71 -21.64 43.28
CA LYS A 432 9.39 -22.82 43.84
C LYS A 432 10.16 -22.48 45.11
N GLN A 433 10.91 -21.38 45.12
CA GLN A 433 11.61 -20.91 46.33
C GLN A 433 10.64 -20.61 47.47
N LYS A 434 9.46 -20.04 47.17
CA LYS A 434 8.42 -19.76 48.17
C LYS A 434 7.74 -21.03 48.68
N LEU A 435 7.43 -21.95 47.77
CA LEU A 435 6.84 -23.25 48.09
C LEU A 435 7.78 -24.08 48.98
N GLU A 436 9.08 -24.12 48.68
CA GLU A 436 10.08 -24.80 49.50
C GLU A 436 10.15 -24.19 50.93
N ASN A 437 10.07 -22.85 51.04
CA ASN A 437 10.04 -22.19 52.34
C ASN A 437 8.77 -22.50 53.14
N GLU A 438 7.60 -22.56 52.50
CA GLU A 438 6.35 -22.94 53.18
C GLU A 438 6.32 -24.43 53.54
N ASN A 439 6.81 -25.32 52.67
CA ASN A 439 6.95 -26.73 52.99
C ASN A 439 7.87 -26.96 54.19
N ARG A 440 8.98 -26.22 54.29
CA ARG A 440 9.85 -26.26 55.47
C ARG A 440 9.12 -25.83 56.74
N LYS A 441 8.29 -24.78 56.68
CA LYS A 441 7.44 -24.37 57.82
C LYS A 441 6.42 -25.45 58.17
N VAL A 442 5.81 -26.10 57.18
CA VAL A 442 4.87 -27.21 57.41
C VAL A 442 5.58 -28.36 58.14
N GLU A 443 6.79 -28.72 57.73
CA GLU A 443 7.61 -29.74 58.40
C GLU A 443 7.98 -29.31 59.83
N GLU A 444 8.44 -28.07 60.03
CA GLU A 444 8.75 -27.52 61.37
C GLU A 444 7.52 -27.55 62.29
N PHE A 445 6.35 -27.10 61.82
CA PHE A 445 5.11 -27.13 62.58
C PHE A 445 4.55 -28.55 62.76
N GLN A 446 4.81 -29.46 61.84
CA GLN A 446 4.45 -30.87 61.98
C GLN A 446 5.24 -31.52 63.12
N VAL A 447 6.55 -31.24 63.22
CA VAL A 447 7.37 -31.71 64.34
C VAL A 447 6.89 -31.13 65.67
N GLN A 448 6.57 -29.83 65.72
CA GLN A 448 6.02 -29.20 66.92
C GLN A 448 4.64 -29.77 67.30
N TYR A 449 3.78 -30.01 66.30
CA TYR A 449 2.47 -30.62 66.47
C TYR A 449 2.60 -32.02 67.10
N GLU A 450 3.51 -32.85 66.61
CA GLU A 450 3.75 -34.19 67.15
C GLU A 450 4.27 -34.16 68.59
N GLN A 451 5.16 -33.22 68.90
CA GLN A 451 5.68 -33.02 70.27
C GLN A 451 4.58 -32.60 71.24
N VAL A 452 3.76 -31.60 70.89
CA VAL A 452 2.68 -31.11 71.74
C VAL A 452 1.56 -32.15 71.85
N TYR A 453 1.24 -32.87 70.77
CA TYR A 453 0.29 -33.99 70.78
C TYR A 453 0.71 -35.10 71.76
N ALA A 454 1.99 -35.49 71.74
CA ALA A 454 2.53 -36.48 72.67
C ALA A 454 2.43 -36.01 74.13
N GLN A 455 2.70 -34.72 74.40
CA GLN A 455 2.55 -34.12 75.73
C GLN A 455 1.08 -34.07 76.19
N VAL A 456 0.15 -33.70 75.31
CA VAL A 456 -1.30 -33.71 75.59
C VAL A 456 -1.76 -35.14 75.91
N LYS A 457 -1.33 -36.15 75.13
CA LYS A 457 -1.67 -37.57 75.38
C LYS A 457 -1.09 -38.10 76.68
N TYR A 458 0.13 -37.70 77.02
CA TYR A 458 0.76 -38.03 78.29
C TYR A 458 0.00 -37.40 79.48
N LEU A 459 -0.35 -36.12 79.39
CA LEU A 459 -1.14 -35.42 80.41
C LEU A 459 -2.54 -36.02 80.54
N GLU A 460 -3.20 -36.38 79.42
CA GLU A 460 -4.50 -37.07 79.41
C GLU A 460 -4.41 -38.42 80.15
N GLY A 461 -3.35 -39.19 79.90
CA GLY A 461 -3.07 -40.46 80.59
C GLY A 461 -2.80 -40.31 82.09
N ARG A 462 -2.09 -39.25 82.50
CA ARG A 462 -1.88 -38.90 83.92
C ARG A 462 -3.16 -38.44 84.60
N LEU A 463 -3.96 -37.62 83.94
CA LEU A 463 -5.23 -37.12 84.46
C LEU A 463 -6.19 -38.27 84.81
N ARG A 464 -6.21 -39.34 83.99
CA ARG A 464 -7.01 -40.55 84.22
C ARG A 464 -6.57 -41.38 85.44
N ARG A 465 -5.37 -41.13 85.99
CA ARG A 465 -4.77 -41.90 87.10
C ARG A 465 -4.48 -41.03 88.34
N ALA A 466 -4.85 -39.75 88.33
CA ALA A 466 -4.50 -38.77 89.37
C ALA A 466 -5.48 -38.79 90.56
N SER A 467 -4.97 -38.45 91.76
CA SER A 467 -5.79 -38.25 92.98
C SER A 467 -6.49 -36.87 92.98
N GLU A 468 -7.48 -36.65 93.87
CA GLU A 468 -8.30 -35.42 93.90
C GLU A 468 -7.48 -34.11 94.04
N ASP A 469 -6.37 -34.13 94.79
CA ASP A 469 -5.51 -32.96 94.99
C ASP A 469 -4.59 -32.68 93.80
N GLU A 470 -4.12 -33.71 93.09
CA GLU A 470 -3.21 -33.60 91.95
C GLU A 470 -3.97 -33.19 90.66
N ALA A 471 -5.27 -33.50 90.59
CA ALA A 471 -6.12 -33.27 89.43
C ALA A 471 -6.36 -31.78 89.09
N ARG A 472 -6.32 -30.87 90.06
CA ARG A 472 -6.56 -29.42 89.82
C ARG A 472 -5.46 -28.77 88.99
N TRP A 473 -4.20 -28.99 89.36
CA TRP A 473 -3.05 -28.43 88.62
C TRP A 473 -2.89 -29.12 87.26
N LEU A 474 -3.03 -30.45 87.21
CA LEU A 474 -2.99 -31.24 85.97
C LEU A 474 -4.07 -30.80 84.97
N LYS A 475 -5.28 -30.44 85.42
CA LYS A 475 -6.33 -29.87 84.55
C LYS A 475 -5.91 -28.55 83.93
N SER A 476 -5.35 -27.63 84.72
CA SER A 476 -4.88 -26.34 84.22
C SER A 476 -3.77 -26.50 83.18
N GLU A 477 -2.81 -27.39 83.43
CA GLU A 477 -1.71 -27.66 82.51
C GLU A 477 -2.17 -28.37 81.23
N TYR A 478 -3.09 -29.33 81.35
CA TYR A 478 -3.76 -29.97 80.22
C TYR A 478 -4.51 -28.95 79.35
N GLN A 479 -5.30 -28.06 79.97
CA GLN A 479 -6.03 -27.01 79.24
C GLN A 479 -5.09 -26.08 78.47
N SER A 480 -3.96 -25.69 79.08
CA SER A 480 -2.94 -24.87 78.44
C SER A 480 -2.33 -25.56 77.21
N ARG A 481 -1.91 -26.82 77.35
CA ARG A 481 -1.32 -27.61 76.25
C ARG A 481 -2.32 -27.94 75.15
N VAL A 482 -3.61 -28.10 75.47
CA VAL A 482 -4.68 -28.26 74.47
C VAL A 482 -4.89 -26.97 73.67
N ASN A 483 -4.86 -25.81 74.31
CA ASN A 483 -4.94 -24.53 73.60
C ASN A 483 -3.72 -24.31 72.68
N GLU A 484 -2.51 -24.66 73.17
CA GLU A 484 -1.29 -24.64 72.37
C GLU A 484 -1.36 -25.61 71.19
N PHE A 485 -1.86 -26.83 71.41
CA PHE A 485 -2.09 -27.82 70.37
C PHE A 485 -3.01 -27.30 69.26
N HIS A 486 -4.17 -26.74 69.61
CA HIS A 486 -5.09 -26.16 68.62
C HIS A 486 -4.49 -24.96 67.88
N THR A 487 -3.68 -24.15 68.56
CA THR A 487 -2.97 -23.03 67.93
C THR A 487 -1.95 -23.53 66.89
N ILE A 488 -1.16 -24.56 67.23
CA ILE A 488 -0.18 -25.15 66.30
C ILE A 488 -0.90 -25.88 65.15
N GLU A 489 -2.01 -26.58 65.43
CA GLU A 489 -2.86 -27.21 64.42
C GLU A 489 -3.39 -26.19 63.40
N GLU A 490 -3.87 -25.04 63.88
CA GLU A 490 -4.34 -23.94 63.04
C GLU A 490 -3.20 -23.33 62.20
N ILE A 491 -2.04 -23.07 62.81
CA ILE A 491 -0.86 -22.52 62.12
C ILE A 491 -0.34 -23.50 61.05
N ARG A 492 -0.25 -24.78 61.37
CA ARG A 492 0.12 -25.85 60.42
C ARG A 492 -0.91 -25.92 59.29
N GLY A 493 -2.20 -25.88 59.61
CA GLY A 493 -3.28 -25.86 58.63
C GLY A 493 -3.16 -24.68 57.66
N LYS A 494 -2.87 -23.48 58.17
CA LYS A 494 -2.63 -22.27 57.36
C LYS A 494 -1.39 -22.42 56.46
N ALA A 495 -0.28 -22.94 56.98
CA ALA A 495 0.94 -23.15 56.20
C ALA A 495 0.75 -24.21 55.10
N SER A 496 0.07 -25.32 55.41
CA SER A 496 -0.25 -26.37 54.44
C SER A 496 -1.20 -25.88 53.34
N TYR A 497 -2.23 -25.11 53.70
CA TYR A 497 -3.11 -24.45 52.74
C TYR A 497 -2.34 -23.48 51.84
N ARG A 498 -1.44 -22.66 52.40
CA ARG A 498 -0.62 -21.73 51.64
C ARG A 498 0.34 -22.44 50.67
N ALA A 499 0.95 -23.55 51.09
CA ALA A 499 1.79 -24.38 50.22
C ALA A 499 0.99 -24.99 49.05
N GLN A 500 -0.21 -25.51 49.31
CA GLN A 500 -1.08 -26.04 48.25
C GLN A 500 -1.51 -24.95 47.26
N SER A 501 -1.79 -23.75 47.74
CA SER A 501 -2.11 -22.60 46.89
C SER A 501 -0.92 -22.14 46.05
N PHE A 502 0.32 -22.15 46.58
CA PHE A 502 1.53 -21.89 45.80
C PHE A 502 1.75 -22.90 44.67
N ALA A 503 1.39 -24.17 44.87
CA ALA A 503 1.53 -25.20 43.84
C ALA A 503 0.69 -24.91 42.58
N ASN A 504 -0.47 -24.26 42.74
CA ASN A 504 -1.36 -23.90 41.63
C ASN A 504 -1.19 -22.45 41.16
N LEU A 505 -0.42 -21.62 41.87
CA LEU A 505 -0.33 -20.18 41.63
C LEU A 505 0.20 -19.86 40.23
N TYR A 506 1.14 -20.67 39.71
CA TYR A 506 1.69 -20.47 38.37
C TYR A 506 0.59 -20.55 37.29
N ASP A 507 -0.19 -21.62 37.27
CA ASP A 507 -1.21 -21.85 36.24
C ASP A 507 -2.30 -20.76 36.29
N VAL A 508 -2.70 -20.36 37.51
CA VAL A 508 -3.69 -19.29 37.71
C VAL A 508 -3.15 -17.93 37.25
N MET A 509 -1.87 -17.62 37.52
CA MET A 509 -1.26 -16.38 37.05
C MET A 509 -1.16 -16.32 35.52
N ILE A 510 -0.73 -17.41 34.88
CA ILE A 510 -0.64 -17.46 33.42
C ILE A 510 -2.03 -17.33 32.78
N ASP A 511 -3.04 -18.04 33.28
CA ASP A 511 -4.42 -17.92 32.79
C ASP A 511 -4.96 -16.48 32.92
N LYS A 512 -4.63 -15.79 34.03
CA LYS A 512 -4.97 -14.38 34.21
C LYS A 512 -4.27 -13.48 33.20
N TYR A 513 -2.96 -13.61 33.00
CA TYR A 513 -2.23 -12.81 32.00
C TYR A 513 -2.77 -13.01 30.59
N LEU A 514 -3.12 -14.25 30.20
CA LEU A 514 -3.70 -14.54 28.89
C LEU A 514 -5.04 -13.82 28.67
N LYS A 515 -5.85 -13.64 29.72
CA LYS A 515 -7.09 -12.85 29.68
C LYS A 515 -6.85 -11.33 29.63
N LEU A 516 -5.72 -10.85 30.14
CA LEU A 516 -5.37 -9.43 30.16
C LEU A 516 -4.68 -8.97 28.87
N PHE A 517 -3.97 -9.84 28.16
CA PHE A 517 -3.27 -9.45 26.93
C PHE A 517 -4.15 -8.75 25.89
N PRO A 518 -5.35 -9.24 25.52
CA PRO A 518 -6.20 -8.54 24.55
C PRO A 518 -6.70 -7.17 25.02
N GLN A 519 -6.75 -6.94 26.34
CA GLN A 519 -7.19 -5.68 26.95
C GLN A 519 -6.10 -4.62 26.93
N TYR A 520 -4.83 -5.05 27.00
CA TYR A 520 -3.67 -4.18 27.02
C TYR A 520 -2.92 -4.10 25.69
N PHE A 521 -3.06 -5.09 24.81
CA PHE A 521 -2.32 -5.18 23.56
C PHE A 521 -3.22 -5.56 22.39
N GLN A 522 -2.79 -5.18 21.19
CA GLN A 522 -3.40 -5.59 19.93
C GLN A 522 -2.40 -5.38 18.79
N GLU A 523 -2.52 -6.15 17.71
CA GLU A 523 -1.82 -5.85 16.48
C GLU A 523 -2.67 -4.99 15.54
N VAL A 524 -2.00 -4.06 14.88
CA VAL A 524 -2.59 -3.24 13.82
C VAL A 524 -1.71 -3.30 12.58
N TYR A 525 -2.33 -3.18 11.43
CA TYR A 525 -1.58 -3.09 10.18
C TYR A 525 -0.77 -1.79 10.16
N ASP A 526 0.50 -1.89 9.77
CA ASP A 526 1.39 -0.76 9.59
C ASP A 526 1.86 -0.69 8.13
N ALA A 527 1.35 0.31 7.43
CA ALA A 527 1.65 0.57 6.02
C ALA A 527 3.12 0.98 5.79
N ASP A 528 3.83 1.41 6.83
CA ASP A 528 5.23 1.82 6.74
C ASP A 528 6.19 0.65 7.04
N MET A 529 5.70 -0.55 7.36
CA MET A 529 6.51 -1.75 7.57
C MET A 529 6.55 -2.62 6.31
N HIS A 530 7.72 -2.84 5.72
CA HIS A 530 7.89 -3.70 4.52
C HIS A 530 9.04 -4.70 4.71
N HIS A 531 9.02 -5.81 3.96
CA HIS A 531 10.09 -6.81 3.97
C HIS A 531 11.27 -6.35 3.10
N ILE A 532 12.49 -6.66 3.53
CA ILE A 532 13.75 -6.19 2.92
C ILE A 532 14.05 -6.88 1.57
N THR A 533 13.32 -7.95 1.21
CA THR A 533 13.69 -8.85 0.10
C THR A 533 12.66 -9.03 -1.01
N THR A 534 11.55 -8.30 -1.01
CA THR A 534 10.52 -8.47 -2.05
C THR A 534 10.88 -7.76 -3.35
N GLY A 535 10.71 -8.47 -4.47
CA GLY A 535 10.86 -7.89 -5.81
C GLY A 535 9.83 -6.77 -6.06
N PRO A 536 10.04 -5.91 -7.07
CA PRO A 536 9.20 -4.74 -7.33
C PRO A 536 7.72 -5.06 -7.65
N TYR A 537 7.40 -6.31 -7.98
CA TYR A 537 6.06 -6.79 -8.32
C TYR A 537 5.59 -7.95 -7.43
N ASP A 538 6.37 -8.30 -6.41
CA ASP A 538 5.95 -9.24 -5.37
C ASP A 538 5.43 -8.41 -4.20
N ASP A 539 4.20 -8.66 -3.77
CA ASP A 539 3.69 -7.95 -2.60
C ASP A 539 4.54 -8.30 -1.37
N SER A 540 5.05 -7.25 -0.72
CA SER A 540 5.63 -7.36 0.62
C SER A 540 4.58 -7.97 1.56
N PRO A 541 4.92 -9.01 2.34
CA PRO A 541 4.00 -9.52 3.35
C PRO A 541 3.59 -8.40 4.30
N ALA A 542 2.32 -8.39 4.69
CA ALA A 542 1.69 -7.31 5.44
C ALA A 542 2.43 -7.05 6.75
N GLY A 543 2.86 -5.80 6.98
CA GLY A 543 3.48 -5.39 8.23
C GLY A 543 2.43 -5.23 9.34
N PHE A 544 2.67 -5.84 10.49
CA PHE A 544 1.86 -5.70 11.69
C PHE A 544 2.72 -5.22 12.84
N GLN A 545 2.13 -4.29 13.58
CA GLN A 545 2.76 -3.56 14.67
C GLN A 545 1.93 -3.75 15.94
N LEU A 546 2.59 -4.11 17.03
CA LEU A 546 1.97 -4.20 18.35
C LEU A 546 1.66 -2.78 18.86
N ILE A 547 0.46 -2.60 19.40
CA ILE A 547 0.01 -1.39 20.08
C ILE A 547 -0.30 -1.69 21.54
N TYR A 548 0.02 -0.74 22.42
CA TYR A 548 -0.31 -0.79 23.84
C TYR A 548 -1.51 0.11 24.15
N LYS A 549 -2.52 -0.47 24.79
CA LYS A 549 -3.85 0.13 25.05
C LYS A 549 -3.96 0.76 26.44
N TYR A 550 -3.03 0.48 27.35
CA TYR A 550 -3.09 0.88 28.77
C TYR A 550 -4.39 0.42 29.49
N GLY A 551 -5.01 -0.69 29.05
CA GLY A 551 -6.31 -1.14 29.56
C GLY A 551 -7.50 -0.25 29.19
N ARG A 552 -7.33 0.68 28.24
CA ARG A 552 -8.36 1.67 27.85
C ARG A 552 -9.05 1.26 26.56
N ALA A 553 -10.36 1.45 26.50
CA ALA A 553 -11.13 1.27 25.26
C ALA A 553 -10.96 2.44 24.25
N ILE A 554 -10.39 3.57 24.66
CA ILE A 554 -10.26 4.78 23.83
C ILE A 554 -9.00 4.68 22.96
N THR A 555 -9.18 4.56 21.65
CA THR A 555 -8.09 4.32 20.69
C THR A 555 -7.14 5.49 20.48
N SER A 556 -7.60 6.72 20.74
CA SER A 556 -6.73 7.91 20.65
C SER A 556 -5.62 7.96 21.70
N ALA A 557 -5.69 7.11 22.72
CA ALA A 557 -4.67 6.98 23.77
C ALA A 557 -3.78 5.75 23.59
N TRP A 558 -3.98 4.96 22.52
CA TRP A 558 -3.18 3.78 22.25
C TRP A 558 -1.85 4.18 21.60
N THR A 559 -0.78 3.48 21.96
CA THR A 559 0.59 3.82 21.52
C THR A 559 1.19 2.65 20.74
N PRO A 560 1.68 2.85 19.51
CA PRO A 560 2.43 1.83 18.77
C PRO A 560 3.81 1.61 19.38
N VAL A 561 4.27 0.35 19.40
CA VAL A 561 5.54 -0.08 19.99
C VAL A 561 6.64 -0.15 18.93
N LYS A 562 7.28 0.98 18.59
CA LYS A 562 8.07 1.07 17.35
C LYS A 562 9.44 0.40 17.43
N ASN A 563 10.03 0.37 18.61
CA ASN A 563 11.40 -0.07 18.80
C ASN A 563 11.55 -0.92 20.07
N LEU A 564 12.77 -1.43 20.30
CA LEU A 564 13.10 -2.27 21.44
C LEU A 564 12.88 -1.56 22.78
N HIS A 565 13.18 -0.26 22.86
CA HIS A 565 13.01 0.52 24.07
C HIS A 565 11.53 0.67 24.42
N ASP A 566 10.69 1.08 23.45
CA ASP A 566 9.24 1.14 23.60
C ASP A 566 8.70 -0.21 24.11
N PHE A 567 9.19 -1.33 23.56
CA PHE A 567 8.76 -2.67 23.96
C PHE A 567 9.07 -2.99 25.42
N VAL A 568 10.28 -2.68 25.89
CA VAL A 568 10.66 -2.86 27.30
C VAL A 568 9.82 -1.97 28.23
N GLU A 569 9.57 -0.72 27.82
CA GLU A 569 8.77 0.22 28.61
C GLU A 569 7.30 -0.21 28.71
N VAL A 570 6.68 -0.63 27.60
CA VAL A 570 5.28 -1.08 27.63
C VAL A 570 5.10 -2.37 28.41
N LEU A 571 6.07 -3.30 28.36
CA LEU A 571 6.05 -4.50 29.20
C LEU A 571 6.19 -4.14 30.69
N THR A 572 7.12 -3.24 31.02
CA THR A 572 7.27 -2.75 32.40
C THR A 572 5.99 -2.08 32.89
N SER A 573 5.37 -1.23 32.07
CA SER A 573 4.10 -0.58 32.38
C SER A 573 2.97 -1.60 32.55
N PHE A 574 2.89 -2.61 31.67
CA PHE A 574 1.88 -3.66 31.73
C PHE A 574 1.95 -4.43 33.05
N PHE A 575 3.09 -5.03 33.37
CA PHE A 575 3.23 -5.85 34.58
C PHE A 575 2.95 -5.04 35.85
N ASN A 576 3.43 -3.80 35.93
CA ASN A 576 3.11 -2.90 37.06
C ASN A 576 1.61 -2.57 37.12
N SER A 577 0.95 -2.33 35.98
CA SER A 577 -0.48 -1.99 35.95
C SER A 577 -1.36 -3.17 36.35
N THR A 578 -0.94 -4.40 36.01
CA THR A 578 -1.69 -5.60 36.35
C THR A 578 -1.63 -5.94 37.84
N GLU A 579 -0.68 -5.42 38.61
CA GLU A 579 -0.54 -5.69 40.05
C GLU A 579 -1.86 -5.47 40.81
N HIS A 580 -2.51 -4.33 40.56
CA HIS A 580 -3.80 -4.03 41.17
C HIS A 580 -4.90 -5.04 40.76
N GLU A 581 -4.89 -5.50 39.51
CA GLU A 581 -5.86 -6.49 39.02
C GLU A 581 -5.66 -7.88 39.63
N PHE A 582 -4.43 -8.25 39.97
CA PHE A 582 -4.14 -9.47 40.72
C PHE A 582 -4.56 -9.33 42.19
N VAL A 583 -4.21 -8.23 42.85
CA VAL A 583 -4.52 -8.01 44.28
C VAL A 583 -6.03 -7.93 44.56
N THR A 584 -6.81 -7.41 43.60
CA THR A 584 -8.27 -7.29 43.75
C THR A 584 -9.05 -8.55 43.40
N ASP A 585 -8.41 -9.54 42.77
CA ASP A 585 -9.06 -10.78 42.37
C ASP A 585 -9.10 -11.76 43.56
N PRO A 586 -10.30 -12.26 43.94
CA PRO A 586 -10.48 -13.16 45.09
C PRO A 586 -9.59 -14.41 45.05
N THR A 587 -9.19 -14.84 43.86
CA THR A 587 -8.32 -16.02 43.67
C THR A 587 -6.93 -15.84 44.28
N PHE A 588 -6.48 -14.59 44.47
CA PHE A 588 -5.14 -14.24 44.94
C PHE A 588 -5.11 -13.68 46.37
N GLN A 589 -6.23 -13.72 47.09
CA GLN A 589 -6.33 -13.19 48.44
C GLN A 589 -5.29 -13.85 49.37
N GLY A 590 -4.48 -13.04 50.05
CA GLY A 590 -3.39 -13.50 50.94
C GLY A 590 -2.02 -13.69 50.27
N PHE A 591 -1.89 -13.39 48.98
CA PHE A 591 -0.65 -13.44 48.20
C PHE A 591 -0.14 -12.07 47.74
N GLU A 592 -0.65 -10.97 48.28
CA GLU A 592 -0.42 -9.61 47.77
C GLU A 592 1.09 -9.27 47.71
N ASN A 593 1.81 -9.54 48.80
CA ASN A 593 3.25 -9.32 48.86
C ASN A 593 4.06 -10.27 47.96
N ASP A 594 3.57 -11.49 47.75
CA ASP A 594 4.24 -12.48 46.92
C ASP A 594 4.07 -12.14 45.43
N ILE A 595 2.88 -11.68 45.03
CA ILE A 595 2.61 -11.16 43.68
C ILE A 595 3.50 -9.95 43.38
N MET A 596 3.60 -8.98 44.30
CA MET A 596 4.47 -7.81 44.13
C MET A 596 5.94 -8.23 43.89
N GLN A 597 6.43 -9.23 44.63
CA GLN A 597 7.79 -9.76 44.42
C GLN A 597 7.95 -10.45 43.07
N ILE A 598 6.98 -11.27 42.67
CA ILE A 598 6.99 -11.93 41.35
C ILE A 598 7.00 -10.88 40.24
N ILE A 599 6.14 -9.87 40.30
CA ILE A 599 6.07 -8.77 39.31
C ILE A 599 7.40 -8.01 39.27
N THR A 600 8.00 -7.71 40.42
CA THR A 600 9.31 -7.05 40.50
C THR A 600 10.40 -7.89 39.82
N SER A 601 10.40 -9.22 40.02
CA SER A 601 11.33 -10.12 39.33
C SER A 601 11.12 -10.14 37.82
N ILE A 602 9.86 -10.14 37.36
CA ILE A 602 9.52 -10.06 35.94
C ILE A 602 10.03 -8.74 35.34
N VAL A 603 9.75 -7.61 35.98
CA VAL A 603 10.18 -6.27 35.54
C VAL A 603 11.70 -6.15 35.48
N GLY A 604 12.42 -6.78 36.42
CA GLY A 604 13.88 -6.87 36.36
C GLY A 604 14.36 -7.70 35.16
N MET A 605 13.71 -8.83 34.87
CA MET A 605 14.08 -9.73 33.78
C MET A 605 13.85 -9.13 32.39
N VAL A 606 12.71 -8.46 32.15
CA VAL A 606 12.37 -7.93 30.81
C VAL A 606 13.36 -6.87 30.30
N LYS A 607 14.19 -6.31 31.20
CA LYS A 607 15.24 -5.33 30.88
C LYS A 607 16.58 -5.96 30.52
N THR A 608 16.73 -7.27 30.66
CA THR A 608 18.01 -7.97 30.39
C THR A 608 18.20 -8.25 28.91
N GLU A 609 19.43 -8.13 28.41
CA GLU A 609 19.76 -8.49 27.01
C GLU A 609 19.45 -9.95 26.72
N GLU A 610 19.71 -10.85 27.68
CA GLU A 610 19.42 -12.28 27.54
C GLU A 610 17.95 -12.54 27.24
N PHE A 611 17.03 -11.88 27.96
CA PHE A 611 15.59 -12.01 27.72
C PHE A 611 15.21 -11.52 26.32
N LEU A 612 15.75 -10.36 25.91
CA LEU A 612 15.40 -9.71 24.64
C LEU A 612 15.91 -10.50 23.43
N GLU A 613 17.14 -11.02 23.49
CA GLU A 613 17.67 -11.92 22.45
C GLU A 613 16.82 -13.18 22.32
N LYS A 614 16.52 -13.82 23.46
CA LYS A 614 15.72 -15.06 23.47
C LYS A 614 14.28 -14.82 23.02
N ALA A 615 13.70 -13.65 23.27
CA ALA A 615 12.38 -13.30 22.75
C ALA A 615 12.36 -13.27 21.22
N ILE A 616 13.42 -12.74 20.60
CA ILE A 616 13.59 -12.75 19.13
C ILE A 616 13.76 -14.19 18.63
N TYR A 617 14.61 -15.00 19.26
CA TYR A 617 14.78 -16.40 18.87
C TYR A 617 13.49 -17.22 18.99
N ARG A 618 12.72 -17.06 20.07
CA ARG A 618 11.42 -17.72 20.26
C ARG A 618 10.43 -17.31 19.17
N MET A 619 10.36 -16.02 18.86
CA MET A 619 9.46 -15.51 17.82
C MET A 619 9.83 -16.04 16.43
N ALA A 620 11.12 -16.04 16.10
CA ALA A 620 11.60 -16.57 14.84
C ALA A 620 11.37 -18.07 14.71
N ALA A 621 11.59 -18.86 15.77
CA ALA A 621 11.28 -20.29 15.79
C ALA A 621 9.78 -20.55 15.58
N ALA A 622 8.91 -19.77 16.24
CA ALA A 622 7.46 -19.89 16.12
C ALA A 622 6.93 -19.55 14.72
N LYS A 623 7.67 -18.74 13.97
CA LYS A 623 7.32 -18.30 12.61
C LYS A 623 8.20 -18.91 11.52
N ASN A 624 9.07 -19.85 11.87
CA ASN A 624 10.05 -20.48 10.97
C ASN A 624 10.88 -19.46 10.16
N ALA A 625 11.39 -18.42 10.83
CA ALA A 625 12.18 -17.36 10.22
C ALA A 625 13.68 -17.46 10.63
N PRO A 626 14.62 -17.08 9.74
CA PRO A 626 16.03 -17.02 10.10
C PRO A 626 16.33 -15.86 11.05
N VAL A 627 17.35 -16.01 11.90
CA VAL A 627 17.82 -14.97 12.83
C VAL A 627 19.32 -14.77 12.65
N PRO A 628 19.81 -13.52 12.50
CA PRO A 628 21.23 -13.23 12.47
C PRO A 628 21.90 -13.56 13.82
N LYS A 629 23.21 -13.81 13.80
CA LYS A 629 24.00 -13.89 15.05
C LYS A 629 23.94 -12.55 15.77
N LYS A 630 23.72 -12.55 17.10
CA LYS A 630 23.53 -11.34 17.92
C LYS A 630 22.41 -10.43 17.39
N PRO A 631 21.14 -10.85 17.52
CA PRO A 631 20.02 -10.16 16.88
C PRO A 631 19.82 -8.71 17.35
N LEU A 632 20.25 -8.35 18.57
CA LEU A 632 20.14 -6.99 19.08
C LEU A 632 21.07 -5.99 18.35
N GLU A 633 22.25 -6.45 17.89
CA GLU A 633 23.19 -5.63 17.11
C GLU A 633 22.75 -5.50 15.63
N HIS A 634 21.81 -6.33 15.18
CA HIS A 634 21.37 -6.44 13.78
C HIS A 634 19.84 -6.48 13.65
N LEU A 635 19.14 -5.64 14.43
CA LEU A 635 17.67 -5.58 14.43
C LEU A 635 17.07 -5.23 13.07
N ASP A 636 17.80 -4.53 12.22
CA ASP A 636 17.45 -4.25 10.83
C ASP A 636 17.27 -5.55 10.02
N LYS A 637 18.07 -6.58 10.30
CA LYS A 637 18.04 -7.88 9.59
C LYS A 637 17.07 -8.90 10.21
N VAL A 638 16.42 -8.57 11.33
CA VAL A 638 15.46 -9.45 12.01
C VAL A 638 14.07 -9.27 11.40
N GLU A 639 13.59 -10.30 10.71
CA GLU A 639 12.28 -10.26 10.04
C GLU A 639 11.09 -10.28 11.03
N LYS A 640 11.19 -11.06 12.11
CA LYS A 640 10.10 -11.28 13.06
C LYS A 640 10.52 -10.79 14.45
N LYS A 641 10.13 -9.57 14.79
CA LYS A 641 10.33 -8.98 16.12
C LYS A 641 9.07 -9.22 16.97
N PRO A 642 9.18 -9.34 18.30
CA PRO A 642 8.01 -9.50 19.19
C PRO A 642 6.95 -8.39 19.03
N TRP A 643 7.39 -7.16 18.77
CA TRP A 643 6.52 -6.00 18.59
C TRP A 643 6.18 -5.70 17.13
N ALA A 644 6.89 -6.27 16.17
CA ALA A 644 6.78 -5.91 14.76
C ALA A 644 7.13 -7.10 13.86
N TYR A 645 6.19 -7.55 13.02
CA TYR A 645 6.42 -8.67 12.13
C TYR A 645 5.64 -8.51 10.83
N THR A 646 6.05 -9.24 9.80
CA THR A 646 5.25 -9.39 8.58
C THR A 646 4.43 -10.67 8.63
N SER A 647 3.16 -10.67 8.24
CA SER A 647 2.35 -11.90 8.09
C SER A 647 1.64 -11.96 6.74
N GLY A 648 1.29 -13.18 6.35
CA GLY A 648 0.40 -13.44 5.22
C GLY A 648 -1.05 -13.32 5.64
N GLY A 649 -1.48 -12.14 6.12
CA GLY A 649 -2.89 -11.85 6.37
C GLY A 649 -3.74 -12.31 5.18
N SER A 650 -4.83 -13.02 5.43
CA SER A 650 -5.61 -13.64 4.37
C SER A 650 -6.81 -12.79 3.99
N LEU A 651 -7.12 -12.72 2.69
CA LEU A 651 -8.33 -12.08 2.19
C LEU A 651 -9.58 -12.71 2.82
N ASP A 652 -9.60 -14.03 3.03
CA ASP A 652 -10.67 -14.74 3.75
C ASP A 652 -10.96 -14.14 5.13
N THR A 653 -9.91 -13.91 5.93
CA THR A 653 -10.01 -13.34 7.28
C THR A 653 -10.58 -11.93 7.22
N LEU A 654 -10.06 -11.09 6.31
CA LEU A 654 -10.57 -9.74 6.11
C LEU A 654 -12.07 -9.77 5.80
N LEU A 655 -12.47 -10.53 4.78
CA LEU A 655 -13.85 -10.54 4.31
C LEU A 655 -14.79 -11.05 5.41
N SER A 656 -14.37 -12.09 6.12
CA SER A 656 -15.16 -12.64 7.23
C SER A 656 -15.34 -11.62 8.35
N CYS A 657 -14.26 -10.95 8.77
CA CYS A 657 -14.30 -9.99 9.87
C CYS A 657 -15.03 -8.69 9.49
N TYR A 658 -14.67 -8.08 8.35
CA TYR A 658 -15.21 -6.80 7.93
C TYR A 658 -16.71 -6.90 7.57
N PHE A 659 -17.11 -7.95 6.85
CA PHE A 659 -18.51 -8.19 6.48
C PHE A 659 -19.31 -8.98 7.52
N LYS A 660 -18.73 -9.21 8.72
CA LYS A 660 -19.39 -9.85 9.87
C LYS A 660 -20.01 -11.22 9.53
N ARG A 661 -19.30 -12.02 8.73
CA ARG A 661 -19.76 -13.35 8.33
C ARG A 661 -19.43 -14.36 9.42
N GLU A 662 -20.29 -15.34 9.67
CA GLU A 662 -19.92 -16.47 10.55
C GLU A 662 -19.10 -17.53 9.79
N GLU A 663 -19.40 -17.70 8.51
CA GLU A 663 -18.75 -18.66 7.62
C GLU A 663 -17.68 -17.97 6.74
N ARG A 664 -16.63 -18.73 6.42
CA ARG A 664 -15.61 -18.28 5.46
C ARG A 664 -16.26 -17.97 4.10
N PRO A 665 -15.77 -16.95 3.37
CA PRO A 665 -16.28 -16.66 2.04
C PRO A 665 -16.03 -17.84 1.09
N THR A 666 -16.96 -18.02 0.17
CA THR A 666 -16.87 -19.03 -0.89
C THR A 666 -15.78 -18.60 -1.87
N HIS A 667 -14.79 -19.47 -2.09
CA HIS A 667 -13.79 -19.30 -3.13
C HIS A 667 -13.58 -20.60 -3.91
N GLN A 668 -13.15 -20.47 -5.16
CA GLN A 668 -12.69 -21.58 -5.99
C GLN A 668 -11.21 -21.36 -6.31
N ASP A 669 -10.36 -22.37 -6.13
CA ASP A 669 -8.92 -22.29 -6.32
C ASP A 669 -8.38 -23.33 -7.33
N ARG A 670 -7.36 -22.96 -8.10
CA ARG A 670 -6.70 -23.84 -9.07
C ARG A 670 -5.24 -23.45 -9.28
N TRP A 671 -4.38 -24.46 -9.41
CA TRP A 671 -2.99 -24.28 -9.87
C TRP A 671 -2.98 -24.33 -11.41
N MET A 672 -2.04 -23.64 -12.04
CA MET A 672 -2.03 -23.45 -13.50
C MET A 672 -0.83 -24.13 -14.15
N GLU A 673 -1.06 -24.92 -15.19
CA GLU A 673 0.00 -25.51 -16.02
C GLU A 673 0.49 -24.54 -17.09
N ASN A 674 -0.39 -23.66 -17.57
CA ASN A 674 -0.08 -22.66 -18.58
C ASN A 674 -1.03 -21.46 -18.50
N GLN A 675 -0.71 -20.42 -19.27
CA GLN A 675 -1.43 -19.15 -19.29
C GLN A 675 -2.83 -19.26 -19.90
N THR A 676 -3.02 -20.21 -20.82
CA THR A 676 -4.35 -20.51 -21.38
C THR A 676 -5.27 -21.11 -20.31
N GLU A 677 -4.75 -21.97 -19.44
CA GLU A 677 -5.54 -22.53 -18.34
C GLU A 677 -6.04 -21.48 -17.37
N LEU A 678 -5.25 -20.42 -17.09
CA LEU A 678 -5.70 -19.33 -16.22
C LEU A 678 -6.92 -18.61 -16.83
N LEU A 679 -6.86 -18.29 -18.12
CA LEU A 679 -7.99 -17.67 -18.83
C LEU A 679 -9.22 -18.59 -18.84
N VAL A 680 -9.01 -19.88 -19.15
CA VAL A 680 -10.08 -20.89 -19.17
C VAL A 680 -10.72 -21.04 -17.79
N PHE A 681 -9.92 -21.13 -16.73
CA PHE A 681 -10.39 -21.18 -15.34
C PHE A 681 -11.27 -19.97 -15.00
N ALA A 682 -10.82 -18.75 -15.32
CA ALA A 682 -11.59 -17.55 -15.04
C ALA A 682 -12.92 -17.50 -15.82
N ILE A 683 -12.94 -17.98 -17.07
CA ILE A 683 -14.16 -18.08 -17.88
C ILE A 683 -15.10 -19.15 -17.33
N ASP A 684 -14.59 -20.33 -16.97
CA ASP A 684 -15.40 -21.46 -16.48
C ASP A 684 -16.07 -21.12 -15.15
N VAL A 685 -15.36 -20.48 -14.22
CA VAL A 685 -15.97 -19.98 -12.97
C VAL A 685 -17.14 -19.04 -13.28
N MET A 686 -17.00 -18.16 -14.28
CA MET A 686 -18.06 -17.25 -14.70
C MET A 686 -19.23 -17.95 -15.42
N LYS A 687 -19.01 -19.11 -16.05
CA LYS A 687 -20.08 -19.94 -16.64
C LYS A 687 -20.87 -20.69 -15.56
N GLU A 688 -20.24 -21.03 -14.44
CA GLU A 688 -20.85 -21.78 -13.34
C GLU A 688 -21.69 -20.91 -12.38
N ILE A 689 -21.44 -19.60 -12.31
CA ILE A 689 -22.22 -18.72 -11.43
C ILE A 689 -23.69 -18.62 -11.87
N SER A 690 -24.58 -18.44 -10.91
CA SER A 690 -26.01 -18.35 -11.18
C SER A 690 -26.37 -17.18 -12.14
N PRO A 691 -27.39 -17.32 -13.01
CA PRO A 691 -27.82 -16.26 -13.92
C PRO A 691 -28.13 -14.93 -13.24
N LYS A 692 -28.69 -14.97 -12.01
CA LYS A 692 -29.00 -13.79 -11.19
C LYS A 692 -27.75 -12.98 -10.82
N ILE A 693 -26.59 -13.63 -10.72
CA ILE A 693 -25.32 -12.98 -10.42
C ILE A 693 -24.68 -12.50 -11.74
N SER A 694 -24.59 -13.37 -12.75
CA SER A 694 -23.93 -13.05 -14.02
C SER A 694 -24.61 -11.90 -14.77
N GLU A 695 -25.95 -11.81 -14.74
CA GLU A 695 -26.71 -10.72 -15.35
C GLU A 695 -26.30 -9.34 -14.82
N LYS A 696 -25.90 -9.24 -13.54
CA LYS A 696 -25.44 -7.98 -12.94
C LYS A 696 -24.19 -7.42 -13.63
N TYR A 697 -23.33 -8.29 -14.15
CA TYR A 697 -22.12 -7.93 -14.90
C TYR A 697 -22.41 -7.63 -16.37
N VAL A 698 -23.49 -8.18 -16.93
CA VAL A 698 -23.98 -7.80 -18.26
C VAL A 698 -24.58 -6.39 -18.23
N VAL A 699 -25.44 -6.13 -17.24
CA VAL A 699 -26.13 -4.84 -17.07
C VAL A 699 -25.15 -3.74 -16.68
N ASN A 700 -24.20 -4.04 -15.79
CA ASN A 700 -23.14 -3.11 -15.41
C ASN A 700 -21.76 -3.76 -15.60
N PRO A 701 -21.12 -3.54 -16.75
CA PRO A 701 -19.80 -4.10 -17.06
C PRO A 701 -18.67 -3.71 -16.11
N LYS A 702 -18.87 -2.65 -15.31
CA LYS A 702 -17.84 -2.06 -14.43
C LYS A 702 -17.76 -2.75 -13.07
N ARG A 703 -18.72 -3.63 -12.75
CA ARG A 703 -18.73 -4.34 -11.48
C ARG A 703 -17.54 -5.28 -11.34
N ASN A 704 -17.08 -5.39 -10.10
CA ASN A 704 -15.90 -6.15 -9.73
C ASN A 704 -16.26 -7.50 -9.12
N MET A 705 -15.32 -8.43 -9.21
CA MET A 705 -15.28 -9.66 -8.45
C MET A 705 -13.89 -9.82 -7.84
N LEU A 706 -13.76 -10.41 -6.66
CA LEU A 706 -12.45 -10.59 -6.03
C LEU A 706 -11.74 -11.80 -6.64
N MET A 707 -10.45 -11.62 -6.93
CA MET A 707 -9.56 -12.66 -7.43
C MET A 707 -8.20 -12.54 -6.75
N VAL A 708 -7.52 -13.67 -6.57
CA VAL A 708 -6.19 -13.75 -5.99
C VAL A 708 -5.27 -14.56 -6.91
N SER A 709 -4.05 -14.08 -7.09
CA SER A 709 -2.91 -14.86 -7.54
C SER A 709 -2.15 -15.39 -6.32
N PRO A 710 -1.13 -16.25 -6.51
CA PRO A 710 -0.30 -16.72 -5.41
C PRO A 710 0.40 -15.64 -4.60
N THR A 711 0.58 -14.44 -5.16
CA THR A 711 1.30 -13.32 -4.52
C THR A 711 0.51 -12.02 -4.45
N HIS A 712 -0.68 -11.92 -5.05
CA HIS A 712 -1.39 -10.65 -5.20
C HIS A 712 -2.93 -10.80 -5.18
N ALA A 713 -3.64 -9.85 -4.58
CA ALA A 713 -5.10 -9.80 -4.58
C ALA A 713 -5.61 -8.61 -5.41
N PHE A 714 -6.59 -8.85 -6.29
CA PHE A 714 -6.99 -7.90 -7.32
C PHE A 714 -8.47 -8.05 -7.72
N ASN A 715 -8.96 -7.16 -8.60
CA ASN A 715 -10.36 -7.13 -9.01
C ASN A 715 -10.56 -7.70 -10.43
N LEU A 716 -11.17 -8.88 -10.53
CA LEU A 716 -11.67 -9.44 -11.79
C LEU A 716 -12.76 -8.52 -12.37
N LYS A 717 -12.77 -8.39 -13.71
CA LYS A 717 -13.69 -7.55 -14.50
C LYS A 717 -14.54 -8.39 -15.44
N PRO A 718 -15.58 -9.09 -14.95
CA PRO A 718 -16.38 -10.00 -15.77
C PRO A 718 -17.09 -9.34 -16.96
N GLY A 719 -17.38 -8.05 -16.88
CA GLY A 719 -18.12 -7.33 -17.91
C GLY A 719 -17.31 -6.86 -19.10
N PHE A 720 -15.98 -6.97 -19.06
CA PHE A 720 -15.10 -6.47 -20.12
C PHE A 720 -15.28 -7.25 -21.41
N THR A 721 -15.33 -6.55 -22.55
CA THR A 721 -15.88 -7.07 -23.82
C THR A 721 -15.40 -8.47 -24.20
N ARG A 722 -14.10 -8.67 -24.43
CA ARG A 722 -13.55 -9.98 -24.84
C ARG A 722 -13.67 -11.05 -23.78
N PHE A 723 -13.52 -10.71 -22.51
CA PHE A 723 -13.68 -11.67 -21.42
C PHE A 723 -15.15 -12.09 -21.25
N LYS A 724 -16.09 -11.14 -21.40
CA LYS A 724 -17.54 -11.35 -21.38
C LYS A 724 -18.02 -12.25 -22.50
N GLU A 725 -17.50 -12.06 -23.71
CA GLU A 725 -17.78 -12.94 -24.85
C GLU A 725 -17.46 -14.41 -24.52
N GLY A 726 -16.36 -14.66 -23.81
CA GLY A 726 -15.92 -16.01 -23.47
C GLY A 726 -16.86 -16.77 -22.54
N TRP A 727 -17.34 -16.13 -21.47
CA TRP A 727 -18.26 -16.79 -20.54
C TRP A 727 -19.73 -16.74 -20.97
N GLN A 728 -20.11 -15.85 -21.89
CA GLN A 728 -21.44 -15.87 -22.53
C GLN A 728 -21.55 -16.91 -23.66
N ASN A 729 -20.42 -17.36 -24.20
CA ASN A 729 -20.37 -18.35 -25.25
C ASN A 729 -20.66 -19.78 -24.72
N LYS A 730 -21.36 -20.59 -25.53
CA LYS A 730 -21.82 -21.95 -25.17
C LYS A 730 -20.85 -23.06 -25.56
N ASP A 731 -19.84 -22.76 -26.36
CA ASP A 731 -18.81 -23.69 -26.81
C ASP A 731 -17.92 -24.10 -25.64
N TYR A 732 -17.20 -25.20 -25.82
CA TYR A 732 -16.19 -25.65 -24.86
C TYR A 732 -15.11 -24.58 -24.72
N THR A 733 -14.89 -24.09 -23.50
CA THR A 733 -14.13 -22.87 -23.21
C THR A 733 -12.73 -22.89 -23.82
N TYR A 734 -12.00 -24.00 -23.70
CA TYR A 734 -10.66 -24.12 -24.27
C TYR A 734 -10.65 -24.01 -25.81
N ILE A 735 -11.62 -24.63 -26.49
CA ILE A 735 -11.73 -24.57 -27.96
C ILE A 735 -12.04 -23.14 -28.38
N TRP A 736 -12.97 -22.48 -27.68
CA TRP A 736 -13.31 -21.09 -27.94
C TRP A 736 -12.09 -20.16 -27.77
N CYS A 737 -11.36 -20.26 -26.65
CA CYS A 737 -10.14 -19.47 -26.43
C CYS A 737 -9.11 -19.70 -27.53
N ARG A 738 -8.85 -20.97 -27.90
CA ARG A 738 -7.88 -21.31 -28.94
C ARG A 738 -8.28 -20.73 -30.30
N ASP A 739 -9.53 -20.92 -30.72
CA ASP A 739 -9.94 -20.65 -32.10
C ASP A 739 -10.39 -19.20 -32.32
N GLN A 740 -11.01 -18.57 -31.32
CA GLN A 740 -11.58 -17.22 -31.44
C GLN A 740 -10.65 -16.12 -30.93
N LEU A 741 -9.72 -16.44 -30.03
CA LEU A 741 -8.79 -15.47 -29.45
C LEU A 741 -7.36 -15.73 -29.89
N ILE A 742 -6.80 -16.89 -29.56
CA ILE A 742 -5.36 -17.15 -29.68
C ILE A 742 -4.93 -17.31 -31.15
N ALA A 743 -5.61 -18.15 -31.93
CA ALA A 743 -5.21 -18.44 -33.31
C ALA A 743 -5.25 -17.19 -34.23
N PRO A 744 -6.27 -16.31 -34.17
CA PRO A 744 -6.27 -15.05 -34.91
C PRO A 744 -5.09 -14.14 -34.53
N MET A 745 -4.78 -14.03 -33.24
CA MET A 745 -3.65 -13.24 -32.76
C MET A 745 -2.31 -13.81 -33.25
N LYS A 746 -2.10 -15.13 -33.13
CA LYS A 746 -0.88 -15.79 -33.65
C LYS A 746 -0.75 -15.58 -35.17
N THR A 747 -1.83 -15.76 -35.92
CA THR A 747 -1.85 -15.53 -37.37
C THR A 747 -1.48 -14.10 -37.74
N PHE A 748 -1.87 -13.11 -36.92
CA PHE A 748 -1.48 -11.72 -37.12
C PHE A 748 0.03 -11.53 -36.92
N ILE A 749 0.61 -12.06 -35.83
CA ILE A 749 2.06 -11.99 -35.55
C ILE A 749 2.87 -12.69 -36.64
N ASP A 750 2.44 -13.87 -37.08
CA ASP A 750 3.12 -14.64 -38.12
C ASP A 750 3.18 -13.90 -39.47
N ARG A 751 2.29 -12.93 -39.70
CA ARG A 751 2.27 -12.08 -40.90
C ARG A 751 3.16 -10.84 -40.79
N ILE A 752 3.65 -10.50 -39.60
CA ILE A 752 4.55 -9.37 -39.41
C ILE A 752 5.91 -9.71 -40.02
N SER A 753 6.31 -8.92 -41.00
CA SER A 753 7.61 -9.03 -41.68
C SER A 753 8.36 -7.72 -41.50
N ILE A 754 9.54 -7.80 -40.89
CA ILE A 754 10.42 -6.66 -40.63
C ILE A 754 11.52 -6.66 -41.70
N ASP A 755 11.55 -5.63 -42.55
CA ASP A 755 12.61 -5.44 -43.55
C ASP A 755 13.82 -4.69 -42.96
N GLY A 756 14.89 -4.52 -43.74
CA GLY A 756 16.14 -3.92 -43.25
C GLY A 756 15.97 -2.52 -42.66
N SER A 757 15.16 -1.66 -43.30
CA SER A 757 14.89 -0.30 -42.79
C SER A 757 14.15 -0.36 -41.45
N MET A 758 13.24 -1.33 -41.30
CA MET A 758 12.51 -1.55 -40.06
C MET A 758 13.39 -2.16 -38.96
N VAL A 759 14.34 -3.03 -39.31
CA VAL A 759 15.31 -3.57 -38.36
C VAL A 759 16.20 -2.44 -37.81
N ASP A 760 16.74 -1.59 -38.70
CA ASP A 760 17.57 -0.45 -38.31
C ASP A 760 16.78 0.51 -37.39
N PHE A 761 15.53 0.80 -37.76
CA PHE A 761 14.62 1.60 -36.94
C PHE A 761 14.44 1.01 -35.53
N LEU A 762 14.14 -0.28 -35.40
CA LEU A 762 13.95 -0.92 -34.10
C LEU A 762 15.23 -0.96 -33.27
N LEU A 763 16.40 -1.16 -33.90
CA LEU A 763 17.69 -1.12 -33.22
C LEU A 763 18.01 0.28 -32.69
N GLU A 764 17.68 1.34 -33.42
CA GLU A 764 17.79 2.72 -32.93
C GLU A 764 16.90 2.95 -31.71
N ARG A 765 15.63 2.50 -31.74
CA ARG A 765 14.71 2.59 -30.59
C ARG A 765 15.21 1.81 -29.38
N LEU A 766 15.83 0.64 -29.57
CA LEU A 766 16.44 -0.13 -28.48
C LEU A 766 17.68 0.56 -27.90
N MET A 767 18.49 1.20 -28.76
CA MET A 767 19.67 1.95 -28.33
C MET A 767 19.30 3.11 -27.39
N GLU A 768 18.14 3.75 -27.58
CA GLU A 768 17.62 4.79 -26.67
C GLU A 768 17.29 4.25 -25.26
N LYS A 769 17.05 2.94 -25.12
CA LYS A 769 16.83 2.28 -23.82
C LYS A 769 18.14 1.90 -23.13
N ILE A 770 19.27 2.04 -23.81
CA ILE A 770 20.59 1.69 -23.32
C ILE A 770 21.37 2.97 -23.00
N PRO A 771 22.22 2.96 -21.96
CA PRO A 771 23.14 4.04 -21.64
C PRO A 771 23.94 4.57 -22.84
N LYS A 772 24.11 5.90 -22.93
CA LYS A 772 24.88 6.57 -24.01
C LYS A 772 26.31 6.05 -24.09
N SER A 773 26.95 5.82 -22.95
CA SER A 773 28.28 5.19 -22.83
C SER A 773 28.40 3.84 -23.56
N PHE A 774 27.29 3.11 -23.75
CA PHE A 774 27.26 1.80 -24.40
C PHE A 774 26.79 1.84 -25.86
N HIS A 775 26.38 3.00 -26.39
CA HIS A 775 25.89 3.14 -27.77
C HIS A 775 26.92 2.68 -28.81
N HIS A 776 28.21 2.97 -28.59
CA HIS A 776 29.27 2.50 -29.49
C HIS A 776 29.34 0.96 -29.53
N PHE A 777 29.29 0.29 -28.39
CA PHE A 777 29.31 -1.18 -28.32
C PHE A 777 28.06 -1.76 -28.96
N PHE A 778 26.89 -1.16 -28.71
CA PHE A 778 25.64 -1.56 -29.32
C PHE A 778 25.71 -1.47 -30.85
N ARG A 779 26.12 -0.33 -31.41
CA ARG A 779 26.29 -0.15 -32.87
C ARG A 779 27.29 -1.14 -33.46
N LYS A 780 28.37 -1.46 -32.74
CA LYS A 780 29.35 -2.45 -33.17
C LYS A 780 28.77 -3.86 -33.21
N ALA A 781 27.98 -4.24 -32.20
CA ALA A 781 27.34 -5.55 -32.14
C ALA A 781 26.31 -5.74 -33.27
N PHE A 782 25.63 -4.67 -33.68
CA PHE A 782 24.57 -4.69 -34.69
C PHE A 782 24.97 -4.05 -36.03
N THR A 783 26.25 -4.08 -36.43
CA THR A 783 26.73 -3.41 -37.65
C THR A 783 26.16 -4.01 -38.95
N TYR A 784 25.84 -5.31 -38.96
CA TYR A 784 25.33 -6.01 -40.15
C TYR A 784 24.09 -6.83 -39.80
N PRO A 785 22.95 -6.17 -39.51
CA PRO A 785 21.74 -6.89 -39.18
C PRO A 785 21.19 -7.63 -40.42
N PRO A 786 20.51 -8.78 -40.23
CA PRO A 786 19.84 -9.46 -41.34
C PRO A 786 18.80 -8.56 -42.02
N LYS A 787 18.69 -8.67 -43.35
CA LYS A 787 17.87 -7.77 -44.17
C LYS A 787 16.35 -7.97 -44.07
N ARG A 788 15.90 -9.13 -43.60
CA ARG A 788 14.48 -9.43 -43.44
C ARG A 788 14.29 -10.55 -42.43
N MET A 789 13.33 -10.37 -41.52
CA MET A 789 13.04 -11.35 -40.46
C MET A 789 11.60 -11.19 -39.94
N SER A 790 11.10 -12.20 -39.24
CA SER A 790 9.88 -12.06 -38.43
C SER A 790 10.17 -11.24 -37.17
N SER A 791 9.14 -10.77 -36.46
CA SER A 791 9.30 -10.11 -35.16
C SER A 791 9.92 -11.02 -34.10
N VAL A 792 9.59 -12.31 -34.15
CA VAL A 792 10.15 -13.34 -33.25
C VAL A 792 11.64 -13.55 -33.51
N ASP A 793 12.02 -13.68 -34.78
CA ASP A 793 13.42 -13.82 -35.17
C ASP A 793 14.24 -12.55 -34.82
N PHE A 794 13.65 -11.37 -34.94
CA PHE A 794 14.27 -10.11 -34.51
C PHE A 794 14.58 -10.12 -33.02
N ARG A 795 13.60 -10.47 -32.19
CA ARG A 795 13.77 -10.58 -30.76
C ARG A 795 14.88 -11.58 -30.40
N GLU A 796 14.85 -12.77 -31.01
CA GLU A 796 15.89 -13.80 -30.81
C GLU A 796 17.28 -13.31 -31.23
N TYR A 797 17.37 -12.61 -32.36
CA TYR A 797 18.62 -12.01 -32.84
C TYR A 797 19.19 -11.00 -31.84
N VAL A 798 18.36 -10.08 -31.34
CA VAL A 798 18.77 -9.07 -30.35
C VAL A 798 19.27 -9.73 -29.06
N ILE A 799 18.47 -10.63 -28.48
CA ILE A 799 18.80 -11.25 -27.18
C ILE A 799 20.06 -12.11 -27.28
N LYS A 800 20.21 -12.91 -28.34
CA LYS A 800 21.43 -13.71 -28.55
C LYS A 800 22.65 -12.82 -28.76
N THR A 801 22.53 -11.77 -29.59
CA THR A 801 23.64 -10.88 -29.89
C THR A 801 24.15 -10.17 -28.63
N ILE A 802 23.24 -9.67 -27.78
CA ILE A 802 23.59 -9.05 -26.49
C ILE A 802 24.26 -10.07 -25.57
N ALA A 803 23.71 -11.29 -25.46
CA ALA A 803 24.26 -12.32 -24.60
C ALA A 803 25.66 -12.83 -25.01
N TYR A 804 26.03 -12.71 -26.29
CA TYR A 804 27.35 -13.08 -26.79
C TYR A 804 28.39 -11.93 -26.74
N ASP A 805 27.97 -10.67 -26.58
CA ASP A 805 28.91 -9.55 -26.46
C ASP A 805 29.26 -9.25 -25.00
N ASN A 806 30.51 -9.54 -24.63
CA ASN A 806 31.03 -9.31 -23.28
C ASN A 806 30.94 -7.85 -22.83
N ASN A 807 30.87 -6.88 -23.75
CA ASN A 807 30.74 -5.45 -23.41
C ASN A 807 29.30 -5.02 -23.18
N LEU A 808 28.31 -5.80 -23.64
CA LEU A 808 26.88 -5.55 -23.45
C LEU A 808 26.26 -6.42 -22.34
N THR A 809 27.06 -7.32 -21.76
CA THR A 809 26.67 -8.20 -20.65
C THR A 809 27.51 -7.89 -19.42
N PRO A 810 27.12 -6.93 -18.55
CA PRO A 810 27.82 -6.73 -17.29
C PRO A 810 27.49 -7.89 -16.34
N VAL A 811 28.41 -8.15 -15.42
CA VAL A 811 28.55 -9.37 -14.60
C VAL A 811 27.32 -9.72 -13.74
N GLU A 812 26.32 -8.82 -13.61
CA GLU A 812 25.16 -9.06 -12.74
C GLU A 812 23.75 -8.78 -13.34
N LYS A 813 23.57 -8.04 -14.46
CA LYS A 813 22.26 -7.86 -15.15
C LYS A 813 22.42 -7.40 -16.62
N TYR A 814 21.62 -7.91 -17.55
CA TYR A 814 21.57 -7.38 -18.93
C TYR A 814 21.09 -5.91 -18.95
N TYR A 815 21.73 -5.03 -19.73
CA TYR A 815 21.26 -3.65 -19.95
C TYR A 815 19.89 -3.57 -20.63
N LEU A 816 19.50 -4.65 -21.31
CA LEU A 816 18.25 -4.78 -22.04
C LEU A 816 17.68 -6.17 -21.73
N SER A 817 16.61 -6.23 -20.94
CA SER A 817 15.93 -7.50 -20.66
C SER A 817 15.02 -7.90 -21.82
N PRO A 818 14.69 -9.20 -21.96
CA PRO A 818 13.66 -9.66 -22.88
C PRO A 818 12.34 -8.89 -22.76
N ASP A 819 11.90 -8.63 -21.52
CA ASP A 819 10.65 -7.91 -21.28
C ASP A 819 10.66 -6.49 -21.86
N ILE A 820 11.82 -5.80 -21.85
CA ILE A 820 11.96 -4.46 -22.46
C ILE A 820 11.79 -4.54 -23.99
N VAL A 821 12.38 -5.55 -24.62
CA VAL A 821 12.24 -5.78 -26.08
C VAL A 821 10.78 -6.08 -26.42
N ASP A 822 10.17 -7.02 -25.70
CA ASP A 822 8.81 -7.48 -25.97
C ASP A 822 7.80 -6.33 -25.78
N SER A 823 7.96 -5.53 -24.73
CA SER A 823 7.13 -4.33 -24.48
C SER A 823 7.26 -3.30 -25.60
N MET A 824 8.48 -3.02 -26.05
CA MET A 824 8.74 -2.09 -27.15
C MET A 824 8.13 -2.59 -28.46
N LEU A 825 8.29 -3.88 -28.78
CA LEU A 825 7.71 -4.48 -29.98
C LEU A 825 6.17 -4.40 -29.95
N TYR A 826 5.55 -4.64 -28.79
CA TYR A 826 4.11 -4.53 -28.63
C TYR A 826 3.58 -3.10 -28.89
N GLU A 827 4.31 -2.08 -28.43
CA GLU A 827 3.91 -0.67 -28.63
C GLU A 827 4.11 -0.20 -30.09
N LEU A 828 5.19 -0.64 -30.75
CA LEU A 828 5.60 -0.13 -32.05
C LEU A 828 5.00 -0.88 -33.25
N LEU A 829 4.74 -2.18 -33.13
CA LEU A 829 4.30 -3.01 -34.25
C LEU A 829 2.80 -2.85 -34.56
N PRO A 830 2.40 -3.05 -35.84
CA PRO A 830 3.25 -3.30 -37.01
C PRO A 830 3.88 -2.02 -37.58
N LEU A 831 5.12 -2.13 -38.06
CA LEU A 831 5.82 -1.06 -38.78
C LEU A 831 5.36 -0.99 -40.24
N PHE A 832 5.46 0.20 -40.85
CA PHE A 832 5.14 0.40 -42.26
C PHE A 832 5.97 1.51 -42.89
N GLN A 833 5.95 1.58 -44.21
CA GLN A 833 6.75 2.54 -44.96
C GLN A 833 6.02 3.90 -45.04
N SER A 834 6.75 5.01 -44.89
CA SER A 834 6.19 6.36 -44.75
C SER A 834 5.31 6.80 -45.92
N TYR A 835 5.54 6.29 -47.14
CA TYR A 835 4.68 6.57 -48.29
C TYR A 835 3.24 6.07 -48.12
N GLN A 836 2.98 5.12 -47.21
CA GLN A 836 1.64 4.59 -46.92
C GLN A 836 0.88 5.44 -45.89
N LEU A 837 1.52 6.45 -45.28
CA LEU A 837 0.96 7.20 -44.17
C LEU A 837 -0.39 7.84 -44.49
N LYS A 838 -0.46 8.55 -45.63
CA LYS A 838 -1.68 9.25 -46.07
C LYS A 838 -2.85 8.29 -46.29
N ASP A 839 -2.59 7.15 -46.92
CA ASP A 839 -3.61 6.13 -47.20
C ASP A 839 -4.14 5.54 -45.89
N ARG A 840 -3.25 5.19 -44.96
CA ARG A 840 -3.64 4.66 -43.65
C ARG A 840 -4.45 5.66 -42.81
N VAL A 841 -4.04 6.92 -42.78
CA VAL A 841 -4.80 8.00 -42.11
C VAL A 841 -6.20 8.12 -42.72
N THR A 842 -6.29 8.11 -44.04
CA THR A 842 -7.57 8.17 -44.77
C THR A 842 -8.47 6.97 -44.42
N GLU A 843 -7.92 5.76 -44.44
CA GLU A 843 -8.69 4.55 -44.13
C GLU A 843 -9.17 4.50 -42.69
N ILE A 844 -8.33 4.92 -41.73
CA ILE A 844 -8.71 5.00 -40.32
C ILE A 844 -9.92 5.92 -40.16
N PHE A 845 -9.84 7.15 -40.65
CA PHE A 845 -10.93 8.11 -40.43
C PHE A 845 -12.19 7.79 -41.22
N LYS A 846 -12.10 7.12 -42.38
CA LYS A 846 -13.28 6.58 -43.09
C LYS A 846 -13.96 5.43 -42.33
N ALA A 847 -13.21 4.68 -41.54
CA ALA A 847 -13.73 3.54 -40.79
C ALA A 847 -14.33 3.93 -39.42
N ILE A 848 -14.15 5.18 -38.99
CA ILE A 848 -14.71 5.69 -37.72
C ILE A 848 -16.13 6.23 -37.95
N PRO A 849 -17.17 5.64 -37.34
CA PRO A 849 -18.56 6.07 -37.53
C PRO A 849 -18.85 7.52 -37.12
N GLU A 850 -18.12 8.03 -36.14
CA GLU A 850 -18.27 9.39 -35.60
C GLU A 850 -17.69 10.49 -36.53
N VAL A 851 -16.99 10.11 -37.61
CA VAL A 851 -16.40 11.04 -38.57
C VAL A 851 -17.26 11.07 -39.84
N ASP A 852 -17.94 12.19 -40.06
CA ASP A 852 -18.68 12.43 -41.30
C ASP A 852 -17.76 12.93 -42.44
N ASP A 853 -18.32 13.04 -43.65
CA ASP A 853 -17.56 13.46 -44.85
C ASP A 853 -16.92 14.84 -44.70
N GLN A 854 -17.59 15.76 -43.99
CA GLN A 854 -17.11 17.13 -43.77
C GLN A 854 -15.93 17.14 -42.79
N MET A 855 -16.06 16.41 -41.68
CA MET A 855 -15.01 16.24 -40.68
C MET A 855 -13.81 15.52 -41.30
N HIS A 856 -14.05 14.46 -42.08
CA HIS A 856 -13.01 13.76 -42.82
C HIS A 856 -12.25 14.71 -43.76
N GLN A 857 -12.95 15.55 -44.52
CA GLN A 857 -12.30 16.54 -45.39
C GLN A 857 -11.41 17.50 -44.58
N THR A 858 -11.92 18.00 -43.45
CA THR A 858 -11.16 18.92 -42.58
C THR A 858 -9.93 18.24 -41.97
N ILE A 859 -10.06 16.98 -41.54
CA ILE A 859 -8.94 16.17 -41.04
C ILE A 859 -7.85 16.04 -42.12
N MET A 860 -8.24 15.75 -43.36
CA MET A 860 -7.27 15.61 -44.45
C MET A 860 -6.62 16.96 -44.81
N GLU A 861 -7.35 18.07 -44.74
CA GLU A 861 -6.78 19.42 -44.88
C GLU A 861 -5.76 19.74 -43.77
N CYS A 862 -6.04 19.31 -42.52
CA CYS A 862 -5.08 19.40 -41.43
C CYS A 862 -3.87 18.49 -41.67
N PHE A 863 -4.08 17.28 -42.20
CA PHE A 863 -3.01 16.33 -42.51
C PHE A 863 -2.03 16.92 -43.52
N GLU A 864 -2.49 17.49 -44.63
CA GLU A 864 -1.58 18.09 -45.64
C GLU A 864 -0.70 19.20 -45.03
N GLN A 865 -1.25 20.01 -44.13
CA GLN A 865 -0.49 21.07 -43.45
C GLN A 865 0.57 20.52 -42.48
N VAL A 866 0.22 19.47 -41.74
CA VAL A 866 1.15 18.77 -40.85
C VAL A 866 2.25 18.08 -41.66
N ASN A 867 1.86 17.42 -42.75
CA ASN A 867 2.72 16.62 -43.64
C ASN A 867 3.90 17.43 -44.20
N ASP A 868 3.72 18.74 -44.44
CA ASP A 868 4.77 19.66 -44.90
C ASP A 868 5.88 19.93 -43.84
N HIS A 869 5.59 19.68 -42.56
CA HIS A 869 6.50 19.93 -41.43
C HIS A 869 7.13 18.65 -40.87
N VAL A 870 6.68 17.47 -41.34
CA VAL A 870 7.19 16.17 -40.90
C VAL A 870 8.58 15.93 -41.50
N HIS A 871 9.55 15.65 -40.64
CA HIS A 871 10.80 15.04 -41.06
C HIS A 871 10.60 13.54 -41.21
N TYR A 872 10.36 13.08 -42.45
CA TYR A 872 10.15 11.66 -42.72
C TYR A 872 11.38 10.83 -42.38
N GLN A 873 11.15 9.79 -41.59
CA GLN A 873 11.94 8.57 -41.65
C GLN A 873 11.30 7.64 -42.69
N ASP A 874 12.05 6.66 -43.17
CA ASP A 874 11.52 5.68 -44.13
C ASP A 874 10.41 4.83 -43.49
N VAL A 875 10.47 4.63 -42.17
CA VAL A 875 9.59 3.76 -41.39
C VAL A 875 8.74 4.57 -40.42
N VAL A 876 7.48 4.16 -40.25
CA VAL A 876 6.53 4.70 -39.27
C VAL A 876 5.96 3.56 -38.41
N SER A 877 5.85 3.81 -37.11
CA SER A 877 5.32 2.88 -36.12
C SER A 877 3.81 3.01 -35.90
N ALA A 878 3.20 1.97 -35.32
CA ALA A 878 1.81 2.02 -34.89
C ALA A 878 1.57 3.09 -33.81
N LYS A 879 2.57 3.33 -32.94
CA LYS A 879 2.55 4.42 -31.96
C LYS A 879 2.48 5.79 -32.63
N ALA A 880 3.37 6.06 -33.57
CA ALA A 880 3.45 7.33 -34.27
C ALA A 880 2.18 7.62 -35.09
N LEU A 881 1.65 6.61 -35.79
CA LEU A 881 0.38 6.72 -36.52
C LEU A 881 -0.79 7.08 -35.57
N ARG A 882 -0.87 6.45 -34.40
CA ARG A 882 -1.87 6.77 -33.38
C ARG A 882 -1.71 8.20 -32.85
N GLY A 883 -0.48 8.60 -32.53
CA GLY A 883 -0.16 9.96 -32.08
C GLY A 883 -0.55 11.03 -33.10
N LEU A 884 -0.27 10.79 -34.38
CA LEU A 884 -0.69 11.65 -35.49
C LEU A 884 -2.21 11.76 -35.57
N CYS A 885 -2.94 10.64 -35.56
CA CYS A 885 -4.40 10.64 -35.63
C CYS A 885 -5.02 11.42 -34.47
N LYS A 886 -4.48 11.28 -33.24
CA LYS A 886 -4.91 12.08 -32.08
C LYS A 886 -4.68 13.58 -32.33
N SER A 887 -3.51 13.96 -32.82
CA SER A 887 -3.19 15.37 -33.12
C SER A 887 -4.12 15.97 -34.17
N LEU A 888 -4.43 15.23 -35.24
CA LEU A 888 -5.37 15.66 -36.28
C LEU A 888 -6.77 15.88 -35.72
N ILE A 889 -7.23 15.01 -34.83
CA ILE A 889 -8.51 15.18 -34.13
C ILE A 889 -8.49 16.41 -33.23
N THR A 890 -7.44 16.61 -32.42
CA THR A 890 -7.28 17.82 -31.58
C THR A 890 -7.32 19.09 -32.43
N MET A 891 -6.63 19.10 -33.57
CA MET A 891 -6.61 20.23 -34.51
C MET A 891 -7.96 20.48 -35.19
N THR A 892 -8.71 19.42 -35.49
CA THR A 892 -10.02 19.51 -36.16
C THR A 892 -11.12 19.97 -35.21
N ILE A 893 -11.13 19.44 -33.99
CA ILE A 893 -12.16 19.75 -32.99
C ILE A 893 -11.84 21.05 -32.23
N GLU A 894 -10.56 21.46 -32.20
CA GLU A 894 -10.07 22.63 -31.46
C GLU A 894 -10.33 22.54 -29.94
N LYS A 895 -10.33 21.31 -29.39
CA LYS A 895 -10.52 21.02 -27.96
C LYS A 895 -9.50 20.01 -27.44
N THR A 896 -9.16 20.13 -26.16
CA THR A 896 -8.24 19.22 -25.47
C THR A 896 -8.93 18.00 -24.88
N SER A 897 -10.23 18.11 -24.58
CA SER A 897 -11.05 17.06 -24.00
C SER A 897 -12.47 17.06 -24.59
N ASN A 898 -13.10 15.88 -24.62
CA ASN A 898 -14.34 15.64 -25.36
C ASN A 898 -15.24 14.56 -24.72
N THR A 899 -16.47 14.45 -25.22
CA THR A 899 -17.45 13.40 -24.84
C THR A 899 -17.11 12.02 -25.41
N HIS A 900 -16.40 11.96 -26.54
CA HIS A 900 -16.01 10.72 -27.20
C HIS A 900 -14.58 10.33 -26.85
N ASP A 901 -14.36 9.05 -26.55
CA ASP A 901 -13.04 8.48 -26.31
C ASP A 901 -12.29 8.26 -27.63
N TRP A 902 -11.85 9.34 -28.26
CA TRP A 902 -11.13 9.29 -29.53
C TRP A 902 -9.87 8.43 -29.46
N THR A 903 -9.18 8.40 -28.31
CA THR A 903 -8.00 7.54 -28.11
C THR A 903 -8.38 6.07 -28.31
N LYS A 904 -9.44 5.61 -27.64
CA LYS A 904 -9.92 4.23 -27.79
C LYS A 904 -10.53 3.96 -29.17
N ILE A 905 -11.34 4.88 -29.70
CA ILE A 905 -11.99 4.74 -31.02
C ILE A 905 -10.93 4.60 -32.13
N ILE A 906 -9.91 5.47 -32.14
CA ILE A 906 -8.81 5.41 -33.10
C ILE A 906 -8.08 4.07 -32.95
N HIS A 907 -7.71 3.69 -31.73
CA HIS A 907 -6.96 2.47 -31.51
C HIS A 907 -7.74 1.21 -31.92
N THR A 908 -8.99 1.05 -31.50
CA THR A 908 -9.84 -0.08 -31.89
C THR A 908 -10.04 -0.13 -33.42
N THR A 909 -10.11 1.02 -34.09
CA THR A 909 -10.18 1.08 -35.55
C THR A 909 -8.88 0.62 -36.20
N MET A 910 -7.73 1.08 -35.69
CA MET A 910 -6.42 0.62 -36.14
C MET A 910 -6.27 -0.91 -35.95
N GLN A 911 -6.76 -1.47 -34.85
CA GLN A 911 -6.73 -2.92 -34.62
C GLN A 911 -7.55 -3.69 -35.67
N LYS A 912 -8.76 -3.21 -35.99
CA LYS A 912 -9.62 -3.82 -37.03
C LYS A 912 -8.99 -3.77 -38.42
N LEU A 913 -8.28 -2.70 -38.74
CA LEU A 913 -7.57 -2.52 -40.01
C LEU A 913 -6.21 -3.25 -40.06
N GLY A 914 -5.74 -3.79 -38.93
CA GLY A 914 -4.43 -4.44 -38.83
C GLY A 914 -3.25 -3.45 -38.78
N TYR A 915 -3.50 -2.21 -38.35
CA TYR A 915 -2.50 -1.14 -38.15
C TYR A 915 -2.01 -1.01 -36.72
N SER A 916 -2.42 -1.92 -35.84
CA SER A 916 -1.96 -2.02 -34.46
C SER A 916 -2.04 -3.48 -34.00
N MET A 917 -1.36 -3.81 -32.90
CA MET A 917 -1.43 -5.12 -32.27
C MET A 917 -2.88 -5.54 -31.96
N PRO A 918 -3.24 -6.83 -32.10
CA PRO A 918 -4.60 -7.29 -31.86
C PRO A 918 -5.13 -6.93 -30.47
N GLU A 919 -6.43 -6.74 -30.36
CA GLU A 919 -7.09 -6.38 -29.11
C GLU A 919 -6.79 -7.40 -27.99
N PRO A 920 -6.22 -6.97 -26.85
CA PRO A 920 -5.91 -7.87 -25.74
C PRO A 920 -7.16 -8.37 -25.04
N VAL A 921 -7.04 -9.51 -24.35
CA VAL A 921 -8.09 -10.00 -23.45
C VAL A 921 -7.84 -9.46 -22.05
N ILE A 922 -8.28 -8.23 -21.79
CA ILE A 922 -8.23 -7.64 -20.44
C ILE A 922 -9.31 -8.29 -19.57
N PHE A 923 -8.90 -8.91 -18.47
CA PHE A 923 -9.80 -9.65 -17.58
C PHE A 923 -9.84 -9.09 -16.16
N ALA A 924 -8.84 -8.32 -15.72
CA ALA A 924 -8.81 -7.82 -14.35
C ALA A 924 -8.09 -6.47 -14.20
N ASP A 925 -8.43 -5.74 -13.13
CA ASP A 925 -7.78 -4.54 -12.64
C ASP A 925 -6.78 -4.94 -11.56
N THR A 926 -5.51 -4.56 -11.72
CA THR A 926 -4.42 -4.93 -10.81
C THR A 926 -4.46 -4.14 -9.50
N ASN A 927 -5.37 -3.16 -9.38
CA ASN A 927 -5.35 -2.12 -8.35
C ASN A 927 -4.15 -1.16 -8.43
N TRP A 928 -3.19 -1.38 -9.34
CA TRP A 928 -2.09 -0.46 -9.57
C TRP A 928 -2.54 0.76 -10.38
N VAL A 929 -1.72 1.80 -10.36
CA VAL A 929 -2.11 3.15 -10.78
C VAL A 929 -2.59 3.24 -12.23
N THR A 930 -1.94 2.51 -13.15
CA THR A 930 -2.14 2.60 -14.61
C THR A 930 -2.37 1.25 -15.28
N GLU A 931 -2.39 0.16 -14.52
CA GLU A 931 -2.20 -1.18 -15.08
C GLU A 931 -3.44 -2.07 -14.89
N MET A 932 -3.63 -2.97 -15.85
CA MET A 932 -4.65 -3.99 -15.93
C MET A 932 -3.99 -5.32 -16.24
N PHE A 933 -4.55 -6.42 -15.76
CA PHE A 933 -4.14 -7.74 -16.24
C PHE A 933 -4.90 -8.10 -17.52
N GLY A 934 -4.13 -8.51 -18.53
CA GLY A 934 -4.69 -9.03 -19.77
C GLY A 934 -3.81 -10.08 -20.41
N PHE A 935 -4.34 -10.72 -21.45
CA PHE A 935 -3.59 -11.68 -22.24
C PHE A 935 -3.38 -11.18 -23.67
N VAL A 936 -2.19 -11.44 -24.20
CA VAL A 936 -1.77 -11.11 -25.57
C VAL A 936 -1.00 -12.26 -26.17
N VAL A 937 -0.84 -12.28 -27.49
CA VAL A 937 0.24 -13.03 -28.11
C VAL A 937 1.45 -12.11 -28.19
N ASN A 938 2.51 -12.45 -27.46
CA ASN A 938 3.72 -11.67 -27.37
C ASN A 938 4.38 -11.58 -28.77
N PRO A 939 4.60 -10.37 -29.32
CA PRO A 939 5.17 -10.21 -30.66
C PRO A 939 6.62 -10.69 -30.77
N GLY A 940 7.34 -10.75 -29.66
CA GLY A 940 8.73 -11.20 -29.58
C GLY A 940 8.87 -12.71 -29.37
N SER A 941 7.98 -13.36 -28.62
CA SER A 941 8.04 -14.82 -28.39
C SER A 941 7.11 -15.62 -29.29
N GLY A 942 6.04 -15.02 -29.83
CA GLY A 942 4.97 -15.70 -30.55
C GLY A 942 4.01 -16.49 -29.64
N GLU A 943 4.19 -16.43 -28.33
CA GLU A 943 3.41 -17.20 -27.36
C GLU A 943 2.29 -16.41 -26.70
N PHE A 944 1.26 -17.13 -26.26
CA PHE A 944 0.14 -16.54 -25.54
C PHE A 944 0.53 -16.31 -24.08
N GLU A 945 0.54 -15.04 -23.68
CA GLU A 945 1.13 -14.59 -22.43
C GLU A 945 0.23 -13.61 -21.66
N MET A 946 0.37 -13.61 -20.34
CA MET A 946 -0.24 -12.73 -19.36
C MET A 946 0.66 -11.52 -19.19
N TRP A 947 0.07 -10.36 -19.39
CA TRP A 947 0.74 -9.08 -19.43
C TRP A 947 0.05 -8.10 -18.48
N ARG A 948 0.82 -7.11 -18.04
CA ARG A 948 0.28 -5.87 -17.48
C ARG A 948 0.13 -4.87 -18.61
N LEU A 949 -1.07 -4.35 -18.78
CA LEU A 949 -1.45 -3.50 -19.91
C LEU A 949 -2.08 -2.21 -19.38
N ASP A 950 -2.03 -1.13 -20.16
CA ASP A 950 -2.95 -0.02 -19.93
C ASP A 950 -4.40 -0.42 -20.27
N ASP A 951 -5.35 0.45 -19.95
CA ASP A 951 -6.76 0.17 -20.13
C ASP A 951 -7.23 0.22 -21.59
N THR A 952 -6.45 0.85 -22.46
CA THR A 952 -6.67 0.85 -23.91
C THR A 952 -6.00 -0.32 -24.60
N GLY A 953 -5.03 -0.99 -23.96
CA GLY A 953 -4.26 -2.09 -24.54
C GLY A 953 -3.18 -1.66 -25.53
N THR A 954 -2.79 -0.38 -25.51
CA THR A 954 -1.78 0.21 -26.40
C THR A 954 -0.35 0.08 -25.87
N VAL A 955 -0.19 -0.04 -24.55
CA VAL A 955 1.10 -0.15 -23.88
C VAL A 955 1.02 -1.28 -22.87
N GLY A 956 2.10 -2.03 -22.71
CA GLY A 956 2.17 -3.06 -21.69
C GLY A 956 3.50 -3.78 -21.65
N ALA A 957 3.62 -4.68 -20.68
CA ALA A 957 4.80 -5.49 -20.47
C ALA A 957 4.46 -6.94 -20.05
N PRO A 958 5.31 -7.92 -20.42
CA PRO A 958 5.16 -9.29 -19.94
C PRO A 958 5.23 -9.39 -18.41
N MET A 959 4.45 -10.31 -17.83
CA MET A 959 4.57 -10.70 -16.42
C MET A 959 5.55 -11.86 -16.24
N SER A 960 6.76 -11.77 -16.83
CA SER A 960 7.78 -12.84 -16.79
C SER A 960 8.19 -13.24 -15.37
N ILE A 961 8.11 -12.32 -14.40
CA ILE A 961 8.35 -12.60 -12.98
C ILE A 961 7.35 -13.62 -12.40
N TRP A 962 6.13 -13.69 -12.95
CA TRP A 962 5.11 -14.67 -12.55
C TRP A 962 5.12 -15.95 -13.38
N ARG A 963 6.06 -16.12 -14.31
CA ARG A 963 6.12 -17.29 -15.20
C ARG A 963 6.08 -18.61 -14.44
N HIS A 964 6.77 -18.70 -13.31
CA HIS A 964 6.82 -19.90 -12.47
C HIS A 964 5.48 -20.29 -11.82
N TRP A 965 4.51 -19.36 -11.75
CA TRP A 965 3.13 -19.61 -11.32
C TRP A 965 2.19 -20.01 -12.45
N LEU A 966 2.69 -19.95 -13.69
CA LEU A 966 1.93 -19.99 -14.93
C LEU A 966 2.54 -20.99 -15.93
N ASP A 967 3.53 -21.79 -15.54
CA ASP A 967 4.19 -22.80 -16.37
C ASP A 967 4.20 -24.20 -15.72
N GLY A 968 3.41 -24.37 -14.65
CA GLY A 968 3.32 -25.62 -13.90
C GLY A 968 4.52 -25.95 -13.01
N SER A 969 5.57 -25.11 -12.97
CA SER A 969 6.75 -25.35 -12.12
C SER A 969 6.45 -25.23 -10.63
N ARG A 970 5.47 -24.41 -10.24
CA ARG A 970 5.03 -24.24 -8.85
C ARG A 970 3.52 -24.46 -8.68
N ARG A 971 3.15 -25.37 -7.78
CA ARG A 971 1.75 -25.76 -7.54
C ARG A 971 1.07 -24.99 -6.41
N ASP A 972 1.83 -24.51 -5.43
CA ASP A 972 1.31 -23.78 -4.27
C ASP A 972 2.12 -22.50 -3.99
N PRO A 973 1.46 -21.38 -3.64
CA PRO A 973 0.01 -21.18 -3.55
C PRO A 973 -0.70 -21.18 -4.92
N LYS A 974 -2.03 -21.29 -4.90
CA LYS A 974 -2.89 -21.36 -6.10
C LYS A 974 -3.52 -20.01 -6.45
N TRP A 975 -4.06 -19.92 -7.67
CA TRP A 975 -4.97 -18.85 -8.07
C TRP A 975 -6.37 -19.11 -7.53
N GLY A 976 -7.13 -18.07 -7.22
CA GLY A 976 -8.50 -18.23 -6.72
C GLY A 976 -9.45 -17.08 -7.06
N ILE A 977 -10.74 -17.39 -7.16
CA ILE A 977 -11.82 -16.43 -7.44
C ILE A 977 -12.88 -16.55 -6.34
N TYR A 978 -13.47 -15.44 -5.92
CA TYR A 978 -14.58 -15.39 -4.97
C TYR A 978 -15.90 -15.17 -5.72
N PRO A 979 -16.60 -16.24 -6.14
CA PRO A 979 -17.71 -16.16 -7.11
C PRO A 979 -19.02 -15.60 -6.52
N GLN A 980 -19.06 -15.27 -5.23
CA GLN A 980 -20.28 -14.84 -4.53
C GLN A 980 -20.20 -13.38 -4.05
N PRO A 981 -20.46 -12.38 -4.92
CA PRO A 981 -20.35 -10.97 -4.57
C PRO A 981 -21.23 -10.46 -3.44
N HIS A 982 -22.26 -11.20 -3.08
CA HIS A 982 -23.12 -10.85 -1.96
C HIS A 982 -22.45 -11.13 -0.61
N GLU A 983 -21.37 -11.92 -0.58
CA GLU A 983 -20.64 -12.25 0.64
C GLU A 983 -19.73 -11.12 1.11
N TYR A 984 -19.38 -10.20 0.21
CA TYR A 984 -18.53 -9.04 0.49
C TYR A 984 -19.24 -7.74 0.12
N LYS A 985 -20.54 -7.67 0.46
CA LYS A 985 -21.40 -6.49 0.41
C LYS A 985 -22.22 -6.40 1.69
N LEU A 986 -22.36 -5.19 2.26
CA LEU A 986 -23.14 -4.92 3.47
C LEU A 986 -24.60 -4.56 3.18
#